data_AF-A0A7J6CRI8-F1
#
_entry.id   AF-A0A7J6CRI8-F1
#
_cell.length_a   1.000
_cell.length_b   1.000
_cell.length_c   1.000
_cell.angle_alpha   90.00
_cell.angle_beta   90.00
_cell.angle_gamma   90.00
#
_symmetry.space_group_name_H-M   'P 1'
#
loop_
_entity.id
_entity.type
_entity.pdbx_description
1 polymer ?
#
loop_
_entity_poly.entity_id
_entity_poly.type
_entity_poly.pdbx_seq_one_letter_code
_entity_poly.pdbx_strand_id
1 'polypeptide(L)'
;MKHVWQCGSRCLGPMTFSVDLTGQNVTLSQEGQLASRDTSSFMNGLAFLSRTVKVDEKLCICIEERTSLWDGSLRVGFTNICPQRNSLPPASIPDLRDTRGYCVVPVPEDLCRCGVQLQFCINYAGMVIVQEIGGEKYYLKAEGLNLNNPLWVFIDLYGSTSAVRLLRSRRGNRTSCPVCPVDSISGNNWLAREAERQTSEEEHSYNHKTETRKIQKTSSCWKASLFLVQYASKMTIPSPRECSELTRAGLGVPVQESRGVDLHWTWQELNQFICSRYPLVNLDVIGFHFAKADKHGRLCRLHANTLKKIKKELADNILYIVPQTDIVLNEMITHPLSSVRNANSFSQSRSPPPVPEKQRHRLTSTSSFLSDSSRNSSVEDMDFSSLLREFQHMHLSGSEHVPVLVSRNKVLQRAKDSVSNSNFPWTKIPLVTFVGEEALDCGGPRREFFRILMMEVQSSLGIFEGQPGHLFFTYDQMALEEHKYELAGKLIAWSVAHGGPGLKSLDPCLYQLMCTQEFQLVDFNWHLIPDADIQDKLQKISSCRTMADLQRLQIEQGDWICECGFPGIYRREISIQDVPKIYSFAVRHYIYLRTSNMIHQFTKGLNAYGQFWDMVRTHWVEFLPIFTNMHESLSRSTFKDLFQIHWSKSGTKKREAEEETIHYWELVLKMIEDKKPKAPQNELHFEEILAFITGADEVPPLGFSQKPSIHFYQPEQRGCRLPYANTCMMGLFLPRVVKDEVELYRMLLRAIRDSAAFGRT
;
A
#
# COMPACT_ATOMS: atom_id res chain seq x y z
N MET A 1 48.15 -19.45 -13.16
CA MET A 1 47.22 -18.74 -12.25
C MET A 1 46.03 -18.29 -13.09
N LYS A 2 44.87 -18.97 -13.00
CA LYS A 2 43.64 -18.55 -13.70
C LYS A 2 42.90 -17.57 -12.77
N HIS A 3 42.73 -16.32 -13.19
CA HIS A 3 41.96 -15.31 -12.47
C HIS A 3 40.48 -15.74 -12.42
N VAL A 4 39.98 -16.13 -11.24
CA VAL A 4 38.55 -16.25 -10.99
C VAL A 4 38.00 -14.84 -10.87
N TRP A 5 37.34 -14.34 -11.92
CA TRP A 5 36.68 -13.04 -11.88
C TRP A 5 35.45 -13.13 -10.96
N GLN A 6 35.56 -12.59 -9.74
CA GLN A 6 34.39 -12.36 -8.91
C GLN A 6 33.62 -11.14 -9.44
N CYS A 7 32.36 -11.34 -9.81
CA CYS A 7 31.48 -10.26 -10.21
C CYS A 7 31.23 -9.29 -9.05
N GLY A 8 31.52 -8.00 -9.24
CA GLY A 8 31.24 -6.96 -8.25
C GLY A 8 29.75 -6.62 -8.12
N SER A 9 29.38 -5.80 -7.13
CA SER A 9 27.99 -5.39 -6.81
C SER A 9 27.24 -4.69 -7.95
N ARG A 10 27.95 -4.20 -8.97
CA ARG A 10 27.38 -3.56 -10.16
C ARG A 10 27.05 -4.54 -11.31
N CYS A 11 27.38 -5.82 -11.18
CA CYS A 11 27.08 -6.84 -12.18
C CYS A 11 25.60 -7.24 -12.17
N LEU A 12 24.99 -7.47 -13.33
CA LEU A 12 23.63 -8.02 -13.48
C LEU A 12 23.60 -9.54 -13.65
N GLY A 13 24.76 -10.19 -13.69
CA GLY A 13 24.90 -11.60 -14.04
C GLY A 13 25.18 -11.81 -15.54
N PRO A 14 25.42 -13.06 -15.96
CA PRO A 14 25.73 -13.39 -17.35
C PRO A 14 24.54 -13.12 -18.28
N MET A 15 24.84 -12.91 -19.55
CA MET A 15 23.85 -12.73 -20.61
C MET A 15 23.98 -13.88 -21.61
N THR A 16 23.44 -15.04 -21.22
CA THR A 16 23.46 -16.30 -21.98
C THR A 16 22.08 -16.93 -22.05
N PHE A 17 21.84 -17.78 -23.04
CA PHE A 17 20.69 -18.67 -23.10
C PHE A 17 20.89 -19.86 -22.15
N SER A 18 19.79 -20.39 -21.64
CA SER A 18 19.77 -21.59 -20.82
C SER A 18 19.77 -22.84 -21.69
N VAL A 19 20.79 -23.69 -21.56
CA VAL A 19 20.87 -24.98 -22.28
C VAL A 19 19.69 -25.90 -21.97
N ASP A 20 19.14 -25.79 -20.76
CA ASP A 20 18.03 -26.64 -20.30
C ASP A 20 16.64 -26.11 -20.75
N LEU A 21 16.57 -24.91 -21.34
CA LEU A 21 15.33 -24.20 -21.67
C LEU A 21 15.36 -23.66 -23.11
N THR A 22 15.77 -24.51 -24.04
CA THR A 22 15.70 -24.28 -25.48
C THR A 22 14.82 -25.31 -26.18
N GLY A 23 14.12 -24.88 -27.22
CA GLY A 23 13.29 -25.72 -28.07
C GLY A 23 14.15 -26.72 -28.85
N GLN A 24 13.52 -27.81 -29.27
CA GLN A 24 14.20 -28.97 -29.88
C GLN A 24 14.98 -28.62 -31.16
N ASN A 25 14.59 -27.56 -31.87
CA ASN A 25 15.23 -27.14 -33.11
C ASN A 25 16.28 -26.04 -32.88
N VAL A 26 16.53 -25.64 -31.63
CA VAL A 26 17.52 -24.61 -31.29
C VAL A 26 18.83 -25.25 -30.86
N THR A 27 19.91 -24.87 -31.53
CA THR A 27 21.28 -25.19 -31.15
C THR A 27 21.93 -23.95 -30.56
N LEU A 28 22.51 -24.08 -29.36
CA LEU A 28 23.29 -23.03 -28.73
C LEU A 28 24.78 -23.16 -29.08
N SER A 29 25.40 -22.04 -29.42
CA SER A 29 26.84 -21.94 -29.67
C SER A 29 27.42 -20.68 -29.01
N GLN A 30 28.73 -20.45 -29.14
CA GLN A 30 29.44 -19.34 -28.50
C GLN A 30 29.15 -19.27 -26.99
N GLU A 31 29.33 -20.40 -26.30
CA GLU A 31 29.12 -20.50 -24.83
C GLU A 31 27.71 -20.09 -24.37
N GLY A 32 26.71 -20.35 -25.23
CA GLY A 32 25.31 -20.01 -24.95
C GLY A 32 24.95 -18.56 -25.27
N GLN A 33 25.80 -17.80 -25.95
CA GLN A 33 25.45 -16.45 -26.41
C GLN A 33 24.70 -16.44 -27.74
N LEU A 34 24.92 -17.45 -28.60
CA LEU A 34 24.29 -17.54 -29.92
C LEU A 34 23.27 -18.69 -29.93
N ALA A 35 22.02 -18.38 -30.24
CA ALA A 35 20.98 -19.36 -30.49
C ALA A 35 20.66 -19.41 -31.99
N SER A 36 20.74 -20.60 -32.59
CA SER A 36 20.44 -20.83 -34.00
C SER A 36 19.38 -21.92 -34.14
N ARG A 37 18.35 -21.69 -34.95
CA ARG A 37 17.29 -22.65 -35.25
C ARG A 37 17.60 -23.41 -36.54
N ASP A 38 17.34 -24.71 -36.57
CA ASP A 38 17.31 -25.50 -37.80
C ASP A 38 16.29 -24.93 -38.79
N THR A 39 16.75 -24.56 -39.98
CA THR A 39 15.92 -23.92 -41.02
C THR A 39 14.97 -24.89 -41.71
N SER A 40 15.09 -26.20 -41.47
CA SER A 40 14.14 -27.21 -41.97
C SER A 40 12.72 -27.06 -41.38
N SER A 41 12.57 -26.37 -40.23
CA SER A 41 11.29 -26.16 -39.56
C SER A 41 11.23 -24.79 -38.88
N PHE A 42 10.09 -24.10 -38.95
CA PHE A 42 9.85 -22.82 -38.26
C PHE A 42 9.34 -22.97 -36.82
N MET A 43 9.13 -24.20 -36.35
CA MET A 43 8.65 -24.51 -34.99
C MET A 43 9.80 -24.92 -34.06
N ASN A 44 9.49 -25.04 -32.77
CA ASN A 44 10.40 -25.39 -31.68
C ASN A 44 11.62 -24.44 -31.57
N GLY A 45 11.41 -23.15 -31.86
CA GLY A 45 12.43 -22.09 -31.90
C GLY A 45 12.62 -21.29 -30.61
N LEU A 46 11.94 -21.67 -29.52
CA LEU A 46 11.98 -20.93 -28.25
C LEU A 46 13.31 -21.08 -27.51
N ALA A 47 13.88 -19.98 -27.02
CA ALA A 47 15.10 -19.98 -26.22
C ALA A 47 14.96 -19.02 -25.04
N PHE A 48 15.06 -19.53 -23.82
CA PHE A 48 15.03 -18.72 -22.59
C PHE A 48 16.42 -18.26 -22.18
N LEU A 49 16.50 -17.09 -21.55
CA LEU A 49 17.71 -16.63 -20.88
C LEU A 49 18.02 -17.51 -19.65
N SER A 50 19.30 -17.57 -19.29
CA SER A 50 19.81 -18.33 -18.13
C SER A 50 19.45 -17.73 -16.77
N ARG A 51 18.87 -16.52 -16.75
CA ARG A 51 18.43 -15.84 -15.54
C ARG A 51 17.21 -14.97 -15.79
N THR A 52 16.53 -14.62 -14.71
CA THR A 52 15.49 -13.59 -14.70
C THR A 52 16.08 -12.20 -14.85
N VAL A 53 15.27 -11.28 -15.36
CA VAL A 53 15.57 -9.85 -15.49
C VAL A 53 14.61 -9.04 -14.61
N LYS A 54 15.03 -7.84 -14.23
CA LYS A 54 14.13 -6.87 -13.57
C LYS A 54 13.53 -5.91 -14.59
N VAL A 55 12.42 -5.28 -14.22
CA VAL A 55 11.83 -4.18 -14.99
C VAL A 55 12.88 -3.08 -15.23
N ASP A 56 12.84 -2.50 -16.44
CA ASP A 56 13.80 -1.54 -17.00
C ASP A 56 15.23 -2.07 -17.23
N GLU A 57 15.44 -3.38 -17.13
CA GLU A 57 16.68 -4.01 -17.61
C GLU A 57 16.65 -4.12 -19.15
N LYS A 58 17.47 -3.32 -19.82
CA LYS A 58 17.57 -3.26 -21.27
C LYS A 58 18.45 -4.38 -21.81
N LEU A 59 17.88 -5.27 -22.59
CA LEU A 59 18.53 -6.43 -23.20
C LEU A 59 18.92 -6.09 -24.64
N CYS A 60 20.19 -6.31 -24.99
CA CYS A 60 20.69 -6.07 -26.33
C CYS A 60 21.02 -7.39 -27.03
N ILE A 61 20.49 -7.57 -28.24
CA ILE A 61 20.69 -8.74 -29.10
C ILE A 61 21.12 -8.30 -30.50
N CYS A 62 21.76 -9.19 -31.25
CA CYS A 62 22.09 -9.01 -32.65
C CYS A 62 21.44 -10.11 -33.47
N ILE A 63 20.83 -9.75 -34.60
CA ILE A 63 20.27 -10.72 -35.55
C ILE A 63 21.40 -11.17 -36.47
N GLU A 64 21.74 -12.45 -36.40
CA GLU A 64 22.93 -13.00 -37.06
C GLU A 64 22.61 -13.60 -38.42
N GLU A 65 21.50 -14.32 -38.52
CA GLU A 65 21.16 -15.04 -39.74
C GLU A 65 19.65 -15.01 -39.99
N ARG A 66 19.31 -15.11 -41.27
CA ARG A 66 17.93 -15.24 -41.75
C ARG A 66 17.84 -16.35 -42.78
N THR A 67 16.63 -16.88 -42.93
CA THR A 67 16.26 -17.79 -44.00
C THR A 67 15.14 -17.19 -44.84
N SER A 68 15.19 -17.42 -46.14
CA SER A 68 14.11 -17.07 -47.08
C SER A 68 13.06 -18.17 -47.21
N LEU A 69 13.26 -19.33 -46.54
CA LEU A 69 12.34 -20.48 -46.61
C LEU A 69 11.03 -20.25 -45.84
N TRP A 70 11.03 -19.32 -44.88
CA TRP A 70 9.90 -19.09 -43.97
C TRP A 70 9.61 -17.60 -43.83
N ASP A 71 8.32 -17.28 -43.75
CA ASP A 71 7.84 -15.92 -43.55
C ASP A 71 7.54 -15.63 -42.07
N GLY A 72 7.53 -14.35 -41.70
CA GLY A 72 7.26 -13.85 -40.35
C GLY A 72 8.49 -13.37 -39.59
N SER A 73 8.23 -12.79 -38.42
CA SER A 73 9.22 -12.06 -37.63
C SER A 73 9.58 -12.73 -36.31
N LEU A 74 10.77 -12.37 -35.82
CA LEU A 74 11.26 -12.69 -34.49
C LEU A 74 10.21 -12.29 -33.43
N ARG A 75 10.10 -13.05 -32.34
CA ARG A 75 9.24 -12.67 -31.21
C ARG A 75 10.05 -12.68 -29.93
N VAL A 76 9.77 -11.71 -29.07
CA VAL A 76 10.37 -11.60 -27.73
C VAL A 76 9.27 -11.69 -26.68
N GLY A 77 9.59 -12.22 -25.51
CA GLY A 77 8.58 -12.35 -24.47
C GLY A 77 9.12 -12.34 -23.05
N PHE A 78 8.19 -12.02 -22.14
CA PHE A 78 8.40 -11.93 -20.70
C PHE A 78 7.37 -12.80 -19.99
N THR A 79 7.76 -13.43 -18.89
CA THR A 79 6.82 -14.22 -18.09
C THR A 79 7.18 -14.27 -16.61
N ASN A 80 6.14 -14.31 -15.75
CA ASN A 80 6.29 -14.62 -14.33
C ASN A 80 6.28 -16.12 -14.05
N ILE A 81 6.01 -16.95 -15.06
CA ILE A 81 5.93 -18.40 -14.92
C ILE A 81 7.34 -18.98 -15.05
N CYS A 82 7.75 -19.76 -14.06
CA CYS A 82 9.03 -20.45 -14.09
C CYS A 82 9.01 -21.50 -15.22
N PRO A 83 9.88 -21.37 -16.24
CA PRO A 83 9.91 -22.30 -17.37
C PRO A 83 10.33 -23.69 -16.89
N GLN A 84 9.55 -24.72 -17.24
CA GLN A 84 9.81 -26.11 -16.84
C GLN A 84 10.75 -26.79 -17.83
N ARG A 85 11.69 -27.60 -17.32
CA ARG A 85 12.55 -28.44 -18.17
C ARG A 85 11.70 -29.42 -18.97
N ASN A 86 12.02 -29.58 -20.26
CA ASN A 86 11.41 -30.55 -21.19
C ASN A 86 9.92 -30.33 -21.57
N SER A 87 9.36 -29.14 -21.33
CA SER A 87 7.95 -28.82 -21.67
C SER A 87 7.81 -27.44 -22.31
N LEU A 88 8.68 -27.09 -23.26
CA LEU A 88 8.51 -25.87 -24.05
C LEU A 88 7.54 -26.12 -25.21
N PRO A 89 6.58 -25.21 -25.45
CA PRO A 89 5.65 -25.37 -26.55
C PRO A 89 6.34 -25.20 -27.91
N PRO A 90 5.74 -25.70 -28.99
CA PRO A 90 6.29 -25.56 -30.34
C PRO A 90 6.41 -24.12 -30.85
N ALA A 91 5.58 -23.18 -30.39
CA ALA A 91 5.70 -21.77 -30.75
C ALA A 91 5.28 -20.85 -29.60
N SER A 92 5.69 -19.58 -29.62
CA SER A 92 5.19 -18.60 -28.64
C SER A 92 3.76 -18.12 -28.95
N ILE A 93 3.36 -18.07 -30.23
CA ILE A 93 2.01 -17.73 -30.67
C ILE A 93 1.47 -18.90 -31.51
N PRO A 94 0.29 -19.48 -31.17
CA PRO A 94 -0.61 -19.03 -30.11
C PRO A 94 -0.25 -19.53 -28.69
N ASP A 95 0.59 -20.57 -28.57
CA ASP A 95 0.67 -21.42 -27.36
C ASP A 95 0.96 -20.66 -26.05
N LEU A 96 1.79 -19.60 -26.10
CA LEU A 96 2.08 -18.77 -24.93
C LEU A 96 1.28 -17.47 -24.91
N ARG A 97 0.86 -16.93 -26.06
CA ARG A 97 0.17 -15.62 -26.15
C ARG A 97 -1.12 -15.59 -25.34
N ASP A 98 -1.87 -16.67 -25.36
CA ASP A 98 -3.17 -16.76 -24.69
C ASP A 98 -3.07 -17.31 -23.25
N THR A 99 -1.84 -17.64 -22.80
CA THR A 99 -1.60 -18.16 -21.46
C THR A 99 -1.34 -17.00 -20.47
N ARG A 100 -2.20 -16.89 -19.45
CA ARG A 100 -2.05 -15.86 -18.40
C ARG A 100 -0.66 -15.94 -17.75
N GLY A 101 -0.01 -14.79 -17.60
CA GLY A 101 1.35 -14.70 -17.04
C GLY A 101 2.46 -14.77 -18.08
N TYR A 102 2.13 -14.90 -19.37
CA TYR A 102 3.05 -14.70 -20.49
C TYR A 102 2.70 -13.42 -21.24
N CYS A 103 3.73 -12.74 -21.73
CA CYS A 103 3.63 -11.68 -22.71
C CYS A 103 4.52 -12.07 -23.89
N VAL A 104 3.92 -12.11 -25.09
CA VAL A 104 4.62 -12.40 -26.34
C VAL A 104 4.41 -11.23 -27.27
N VAL A 105 5.52 -10.70 -27.79
CA VAL A 105 5.53 -9.51 -28.63
C VAL A 105 6.25 -9.82 -29.94
N PRO A 106 5.56 -9.73 -31.10
CA PRO A 106 6.23 -9.81 -32.39
C PRO A 106 7.11 -8.58 -32.58
N VAL A 107 8.37 -8.80 -32.96
CA VAL A 107 9.27 -7.73 -33.36
C VAL A 107 8.88 -7.28 -34.76
N PRO A 108 8.80 -5.96 -35.02
CA PRO A 108 8.59 -5.43 -36.37
C PRO A 108 9.57 -6.01 -37.40
N GLU A 109 9.10 -6.35 -38.59
CA GLU A 109 9.92 -7.03 -39.62
C GLU A 109 11.09 -6.16 -40.13
N ASP A 110 10.91 -4.84 -40.15
CA ASP A 110 11.96 -3.88 -40.49
C ASP A 110 13.14 -3.96 -39.51
N LEU A 111 12.87 -4.27 -38.24
CA LEU A 111 13.89 -4.49 -37.21
C LEU A 111 14.55 -5.87 -37.31
N CYS A 112 14.01 -6.78 -38.12
CA CYS A 112 14.47 -8.17 -38.20
C CYS A 112 15.59 -8.42 -39.23
N ARG A 113 16.38 -7.40 -39.62
CA ARG A 113 17.44 -7.53 -40.64
C ARG A 113 18.75 -8.08 -40.05
N CYS A 114 19.48 -8.84 -40.88
CA CYS A 114 20.81 -9.36 -40.51
C CYS A 114 21.77 -8.20 -40.14
N GLY A 115 22.50 -8.35 -39.04
CA GLY A 115 23.43 -7.35 -38.50
C GLY A 115 22.80 -6.29 -37.58
N VAL A 116 21.47 -6.20 -37.51
CA VAL A 116 20.78 -5.21 -36.65
C VAL A 116 20.99 -5.57 -35.18
N GLN A 117 21.32 -4.55 -34.38
CA GLN A 117 21.37 -4.66 -32.92
C GLN A 117 20.06 -4.13 -32.33
N LEU A 118 19.27 -5.04 -31.78
CA LEU A 118 18.01 -4.72 -31.13
C LEU A 118 18.19 -4.58 -29.63
N GLN A 119 17.47 -3.61 -29.07
CA GLN A 119 17.35 -3.41 -27.64
C GLN A 119 15.88 -3.54 -27.25
N PHE A 120 15.61 -4.36 -26.22
CA PHE A 120 14.26 -4.47 -25.68
C PHE A 120 14.23 -4.57 -24.15
N CYS A 121 13.14 -4.11 -23.55
CA CYS A 121 12.85 -4.22 -22.12
C CYS A 121 11.34 -4.11 -21.87
N ILE A 122 10.94 -4.35 -20.63
CA ILE A 122 9.59 -4.03 -20.13
C ILE A 122 9.70 -2.97 -19.04
N ASN A 123 8.78 -2.01 -19.01
CA ASN A 123 8.71 -0.96 -18.01
C ASN A 123 7.57 -1.18 -16.99
N TYR A 124 7.52 -0.37 -15.94
CA TYR A 124 6.47 -0.47 -14.89
C TYR A 124 5.06 -0.11 -15.38
N ALA A 125 4.93 0.53 -16.55
CA ALA A 125 3.64 0.75 -17.21
C ALA A 125 3.12 -0.50 -17.96
N GLY A 126 3.86 -1.63 -17.89
CA GLY A 126 3.50 -2.85 -18.61
C GLY A 126 3.69 -2.73 -20.12
N MET A 127 4.61 -1.87 -20.59
CA MET A 127 4.93 -1.75 -22.02
C MET A 127 6.26 -2.44 -22.31
N VAL A 128 6.25 -3.35 -23.28
CA VAL A 128 7.46 -3.88 -23.93
C VAL A 128 7.94 -2.85 -24.94
N ILE A 129 9.16 -2.36 -24.74
CA ILE A 129 9.82 -1.39 -25.60
C ILE A 129 10.82 -2.16 -26.46
N VAL A 130 10.76 -1.99 -27.78
CA VAL A 130 11.70 -2.61 -28.74
C VAL A 130 12.25 -1.53 -29.67
N GLN A 131 13.56 -1.49 -29.90
CA GLN A 131 14.19 -0.53 -30.81
C GLN A 131 15.46 -1.10 -31.45
N GLU A 132 15.82 -0.62 -32.63
CA GLU A 132 17.20 -0.68 -33.12
C GLU A 132 18.05 0.33 -32.32
N ILE A 133 19.30 0.01 -32.00
CA ILE A 133 20.17 0.94 -31.26
C ILE A 133 20.37 2.22 -32.08
N GLY A 134 19.80 3.34 -31.58
CA GLY A 134 19.83 4.64 -32.26
C GLY A 134 18.65 4.89 -33.20
N GLY A 135 17.70 3.96 -33.30
CA GLY A 135 16.48 4.07 -34.10
C GLY A 135 15.22 4.39 -33.28
N GLU A 136 14.07 4.27 -33.92
CA GLU A 136 12.74 4.51 -33.33
C GLU A 136 12.33 3.43 -32.32
N LYS A 137 11.56 3.83 -31.29
CA LYS A 137 11.03 2.95 -30.25
C LYS A 137 9.62 2.46 -30.60
N TYR A 138 9.43 1.16 -30.52
CA TYR A 138 8.13 0.50 -30.62
C TYR A 138 7.63 0.11 -29.22
N TYR A 139 6.38 0.44 -28.91
CA TYR A 139 5.75 0.19 -27.60
C TYR A 139 4.60 -0.79 -27.75
N LEU A 140 4.70 -1.93 -27.07
CA LEU A 140 3.76 -3.03 -27.19
C LEU A 140 3.24 -3.38 -25.79
N LYS A 141 1.92 -3.34 -25.61
CA LYS A 141 1.29 -3.54 -24.29
C LYS A 141 1.43 -4.99 -23.83
N ALA A 142 1.92 -5.19 -22.62
CA ALA A 142 1.93 -6.46 -21.91
C ALA A 142 0.76 -6.50 -20.93
N GLU A 143 -0.01 -7.59 -20.96
CA GLU A 143 -1.12 -7.81 -20.05
C GLU A 143 -0.84 -9.04 -19.18
N GLY A 144 -1.31 -9.01 -17.93
CA GLY A 144 -1.26 -10.19 -17.05
C GLY A 144 0.10 -10.52 -16.42
N LEU A 145 1.11 -9.65 -16.54
CA LEU A 145 2.38 -9.79 -15.82
C LEU A 145 2.36 -9.06 -14.46
N ASN A 146 2.94 -9.69 -13.44
CA ASN A 146 3.29 -9.06 -12.17
C ASN A 146 4.71 -8.47 -12.27
N LEU A 147 4.79 -7.16 -12.46
CA LEU A 147 6.04 -6.43 -12.68
C LEU A 147 6.88 -6.24 -11.40
N ASN A 148 6.37 -6.64 -10.23
CA ASN A 148 7.11 -6.60 -8.97
C ASN A 148 8.06 -7.80 -8.79
N ASN A 149 7.84 -8.88 -9.55
CA ASN A 149 8.66 -10.08 -9.50
C ASN A 149 9.70 -10.07 -10.63
N PRO A 150 10.86 -10.73 -10.46
CA PRO A 150 11.78 -10.99 -11.57
C PRO A 150 11.07 -11.75 -12.69
N LEU A 151 11.36 -11.34 -13.93
CA LEU A 151 10.71 -11.88 -15.13
C LEU A 151 11.67 -12.81 -15.86
N TRP A 152 11.18 -13.98 -16.26
CA TRP A 152 11.87 -14.79 -17.26
C TRP A 152 11.71 -14.17 -18.63
N VAL A 153 12.74 -14.28 -19.45
CA VAL A 153 12.76 -13.75 -20.81
C VAL A 153 13.02 -14.89 -21.78
N PHE A 154 12.27 -14.88 -22.87
CA PHE A 154 12.47 -15.80 -23.98
C PHE A 154 12.46 -15.08 -25.32
N ILE A 155 13.14 -15.69 -26.27
CA ILE A 155 13.18 -15.29 -27.66
C ILE A 155 12.69 -16.48 -28.47
N ASP A 156 11.67 -16.28 -29.28
CA ASP A 156 11.18 -17.28 -30.23
C ASP A 156 11.79 -16.94 -31.60
N LEU A 157 12.74 -17.77 -32.04
CA LEU A 157 13.40 -17.68 -33.35
C LEU A 157 12.42 -18.02 -34.48
N TYR A 158 11.32 -17.29 -34.58
CA TYR A 158 10.22 -17.59 -35.48
C TYR A 158 10.43 -16.99 -36.88
N GLY A 159 9.84 -17.65 -37.88
CA GLY A 159 9.73 -17.14 -39.25
C GLY A 159 11.08 -17.03 -39.95
N SER A 160 11.37 -15.85 -40.49
CA SER A 160 12.57 -15.60 -41.30
C SER A 160 13.85 -15.46 -40.48
N THR A 161 13.79 -15.25 -39.16
CA THR A 161 14.98 -15.17 -38.31
C THR A 161 15.43 -16.57 -37.89
N SER A 162 16.67 -16.93 -38.23
CA SER A 162 17.25 -18.25 -37.92
C SER A 162 18.31 -18.19 -36.82
N ALA A 163 18.98 -17.06 -36.58
CA ALA A 163 19.96 -16.95 -35.50
C ALA A 163 19.98 -15.58 -34.81
N VAL A 164 20.13 -15.59 -33.48
CA VAL A 164 20.24 -14.39 -32.63
C VAL A 164 21.35 -14.56 -31.60
N ARG A 165 22.20 -13.53 -31.48
CA ARG A 165 23.26 -13.43 -30.48
C ARG A 165 22.90 -12.46 -29.36
N LEU A 166 23.07 -12.87 -28.12
CA LEU A 166 23.00 -12.00 -26.95
C LEU A 166 24.28 -11.15 -26.83
N LEU A 167 24.15 -9.84 -26.63
CA LEU A 167 25.28 -8.93 -26.54
C LEU A 167 25.58 -8.54 -25.09
N ARG A 168 24.60 -7.91 -24.43
CA ARG A 168 24.70 -7.38 -23.06
C ARG A 168 23.34 -7.02 -22.50
N SER A 169 23.26 -6.84 -21.18
CA SER A 169 22.16 -6.14 -20.53
C SER A 169 22.63 -4.93 -19.73
N ARG A 170 21.75 -3.93 -19.57
CA ARG A 170 22.02 -2.73 -18.77
C ARG A 170 20.79 -2.29 -17.99
N ARG A 171 20.97 -1.94 -16.72
CA ARG A 171 19.94 -1.33 -15.86
C ARG A 171 20.57 -0.20 -15.04
N GLY A 172 20.23 1.04 -15.35
CA GLY A 172 20.94 2.21 -14.83
C GLY A 172 22.44 2.15 -15.13
N ASN A 173 23.27 2.18 -14.08
CA ASN A 173 24.73 2.08 -14.15
C ASN A 173 25.28 0.65 -14.05
N ARG A 174 24.40 -0.36 -13.99
CA ARG A 174 24.77 -1.78 -13.90
C ARG A 174 24.74 -2.44 -15.27
N THR A 175 25.68 -3.35 -15.54
CA THR A 175 25.76 -4.10 -16.80
C THR A 175 25.98 -5.59 -16.55
N SER A 176 25.58 -6.44 -17.51
CA SER A 176 25.90 -7.87 -17.49
C SER A 176 27.41 -8.11 -17.57
N CYS A 177 27.91 -9.20 -16.97
CA CYS A 177 29.32 -9.57 -17.08
C CYS A 177 29.64 -10.19 -18.46
N PRO A 178 30.90 -10.10 -18.92
CA PRO A 178 31.38 -10.91 -20.05
C PRO A 178 31.25 -12.40 -19.72
N VAL A 179 31.03 -13.23 -20.74
CA VAL A 179 30.97 -14.70 -20.57
C VAL A 179 32.37 -15.23 -20.27
N CYS A 180 32.48 -16.12 -19.28
CA CYS A 180 33.71 -16.82 -18.97
C CYS A 180 33.75 -18.17 -19.70
N PRO A 181 34.88 -18.55 -20.32
CA PRO A 181 35.02 -19.87 -20.91
C PRO A 181 34.94 -20.95 -19.84
N VAL A 182 33.87 -21.75 -19.87
CA VAL A 182 33.72 -22.90 -19.01
C VAL A 182 34.34 -24.10 -19.72
N ASP A 183 35.56 -24.45 -19.31
CA ASP A 183 36.11 -25.79 -19.54
C ASP A 183 35.18 -26.80 -18.86
N SER A 184 34.67 -27.75 -19.65
CA SER A 184 34.04 -28.97 -19.18
C SER A 184 34.98 -29.71 -18.23
N ILE A 185 34.75 -29.58 -16.92
CA ILE A 185 34.91 -30.56 -15.81
C ILE A 185 34.71 -29.79 -14.49
N SER A 186 33.51 -29.91 -13.93
CA SER A 186 33.13 -29.86 -12.50
C SER A 186 31.72 -29.27 -12.37
N GLY A 187 30.74 -30.17 -12.22
CA GLY A 187 29.40 -29.78 -11.80
C GLY A 187 29.50 -29.14 -10.43
N ASN A 188 29.18 -27.84 -10.33
CA ASN A 188 28.92 -27.18 -9.07
C ASN A 188 27.63 -26.36 -9.18
N ASN A 189 26.74 -26.70 -8.27
CA ASN A 189 25.31 -26.48 -8.25
C ASN A 189 25.00 -25.04 -7.81
N TRP A 190 24.77 -24.13 -8.75
CA TRP A 190 24.27 -22.77 -8.44
C TRP A 190 22.80 -22.75 -7.99
N LEU A 191 22.07 -23.86 -8.17
CA LEU A 191 20.67 -24.02 -7.72
C LEU A 191 20.54 -24.41 -6.24
N ALA A 192 21.61 -24.85 -5.58
CA ALA A 192 21.57 -25.28 -4.17
C ALA A 192 21.90 -24.13 -3.18
N ARG A 193 22.60 -23.09 -3.62
CA ARG A 193 23.13 -22.05 -2.74
C ARG A 193 22.17 -20.91 -2.42
N GLU A 194 21.07 -20.78 -3.16
CA GLU A 194 19.99 -19.84 -2.81
C GLU A 194 19.02 -20.46 -1.78
N ALA A 195 18.94 -21.80 -1.73
CA ALA A 195 18.10 -22.53 -0.78
C ALA A 195 18.75 -22.71 0.62
N GLU A 196 20.08 -22.66 0.71
CA GLU A 196 20.81 -22.84 1.98
C GLU A 196 21.11 -21.53 2.73
N ARG A 197 20.80 -20.36 2.16
CA ARG A 197 20.98 -19.06 2.83
C ARG A 197 19.82 -18.66 3.75
N GLN A 198 18.77 -19.48 3.82
CA GLN A 198 17.64 -19.32 4.74
C GLN A 198 17.64 -20.36 5.88
N THR A 199 18.70 -21.17 6.01
CA THR A 199 18.79 -22.26 7.02
C THR A 199 20.05 -22.20 7.89
N SER A 200 20.69 -21.04 8.05
CA SER A 200 21.91 -20.93 8.86
C SER A 200 21.91 -19.76 9.84
N GLU A 201 20.82 -19.60 10.60
CA GLU A 201 20.81 -18.82 11.86
C GLU A 201 19.91 -19.51 12.90
N GLU A 202 20.02 -20.84 13.05
CA GLU A 202 19.38 -21.54 14.17
C GLU A 202 20.03 -22.92 14.40
N GLU A 203 21.36 -22.98 14.57
CA GLU A 203 22.01 -24.21 15.09
C GLU A 203 23.43 -23.94 15.63
N HIS A 204 23.51 -23.09 16.66
CA HIS A 204 24.65 -23.07 17.58
C HIS A 204 24.16 -23.17 19.02
N SER A 205 23.59 -24.32 19.36
CA SER A 205 23.70 -24.84 20.73
C SER A 205 23.29 -26.31 20.78
N TYR A 206 24.12 -27.11 21.46
CA TYR A 206 23.91 -28.49 21.88
C TYR A 206 23.88 -29.59 20.81
N ASN A 207 24.97 -30.36 20.75
CA ASN A 207 24.86 -31.76 21.18
C ASN A 207 26.21 -32.38 21.52
N HIS A 208 26.28 -33.02 22.69
CA HIS A 208 27.14 -34.18 22.89
C HIS A 208 26.39 -35.25 23.70
N LYS A 209 26.45 -36.47 23.13
CA LYS A 209 26.29 -37.81 23.73
C LYS A 209 24.93 -38.53 23.62
N THR A 210 24.91 -39.44 22.64
CA THR A 210 24.58 -40.88 22.71
C THR A 210 23.43 -41.35 23.61
N GLU A 211 22.41 -41.98 23.01
CA GLU A 211 22.21 -43.44 23.07
C GLU A 211 21.01 -43.91 22.21
N THR A 212 21.12 -45.14 21.73
CA THR A 212 20.21 -45.87 20.83
C THR A 212 18.87 -46.26 21.48
N ARG A 213 17.74 -46.08 20.76
CA ARG A 213 16.54 -46.94 20.89
C ARG A 213 15.66 -46.86 19.63
N LYS A 214 15.32 -48.03 19.08
CA LYS A 214 14.41 -48.25 17.94
C LYS A 214 13.01 -47.70 18.25
N ILE A 215 12.51 -46.76 17.45
CA ILE A 215 11.08 -46.44 17.37
C ILE A 215 10.65 -46.40 15.90
N GLN A 216 9.55 -47.10 15.66
CA GLN A 216 8.84 -47.38 14.41
C GLN A 216 8.50 -46.08 13.64
N LYS A 217 8.97 -45.94 12.39
CA LYS A 217 8.61 -44.81 11.50
C LYS A 217 7.13 -44.91 11.11
N THR A 218 6.26 -44.14 11.76
CA THR A 218 4.95 -43.78 11.19
C THR A 218 5.18 -42.74 10.10
N SER A 219 4.74 -42.99 8.86
CA SER A 219 4.90 -42.01 7.77
C SER A 219 4.15 -40.71 8.11
N SER A 220 4.87 -39.58 8.19
CA SER A 220 4.29 -38.25 8.44
C SER A 220 3.47 -37.71 7.27
N CYS A 221 3.54 -38.34 6.10
CA CYS A 221 2.94 -37.87 4.86
C CYS A 221 1.54 -38.48 4.62
N TRP A 222 0.58 -37.64 4.23
CA TRP A 222 -0.80 -37.98 3.92
C TRP A 222 -1.15 -37.62 2.48
N LYS A 223 -1.38 -38.61 1.61
CA LYS A 223 -1.87 -38.38 0.24
C LYS A 223 -3.36 -38.01 0.26
N ALA A 224 -3.66 -36.72 0.43
CA ALA A 224 -5.02 -36.19 0.41
C ALA A 224 -5.50 -36.00 -1.04
N SER A 225 -6.70 -36.46 -1.38
CA SER A 225 -7.36 -36.07 -2.62
C SER A 225 -8.06 -34.73 -2.38
N LEU A 226 -7.80 -33.75 -3.23
CA LEU A 226 -8.38 -32.40 -3.11
C LEU A 226 -9.45 -32.21 -4.18
N PHE A 227 -10.49 -31.43 -3.84
CA PHE A 227 -11.50 -31.00 -4.79
C PHE A 227 -11.97 -29.58 -4.48
N LEU A 228 -11.77 -28.60 -5.38
CA LEU A 228 -12.29 -27.23 -5.19
C LEU A 228 -13.64 -27.06 -5.91
N VAL A 229 -14.62 -26.54 -5.16
CA VAL A 229 -15.96 -26.21 -5.70
C VAL A 229 -16.01 -24.74 -6.13
N GLN A 230 -16.90 -24.42 -7.06
CA GLN A 230 -17.01 -23.08 -7.62
C GLN A 230 -17.74 -22.08 -6.72
N TYR A 231 -18.81 -22.51 -6.06
CA TYR A 231 -19.71 -21.60 -5.34
C TYR A 231 -19.52 -21.72 -3.83
N ALA A 232 -19.51 -20.58 -3.15
CA ALA A 232 -19.41 -20.50 -1.69
C ALA A 232 -20.65 -21.11 -1.01
N SER A 233 -21.80 -21.10 -1.70
CA SER A 233 -23.07 -21.69 -1.27
C SER A 233 -23.22 -23.18 -1.60
N LYS A 234 -22.22 -23.85 -2.18
CA LYS A 234 -22.34 -25.26 -2.60
C LYS A 234 -22.49 -26.18 -1.38
N MET A 235 -23.69 -26.75 -1.22
CA MET A 235 -24.04 -27.62 -0.08
C MET A 235 -23.98 -29.13 -0.37
N THR A 236 -23.78 -29.55 -1.61
CA THR A 236 -23.76 -30.96 -2.03
C THR A 236 -22.59 -31.25 -2.96
N ILE A 237 -22.14 -32.51 -3.00
CA ILE A 237 -21.10 -32.93 -3.94
C ILE A 237 -21.57 -32.65 -5.39
N PRO A 238 -20.71 -32.11 -6.27
CA PRO A 238 -21.07 -31.91 -7.67
C PRO A 238 -21.38 -33.23 -8.39
N SER A 239 -22.28 -33.20 -9.38
CA SER A 239 -22.56 -34.38 -10.21
C SER A 239 -21.31 -34.79 -11.01
N PRO A 240 -21.19 -36.05 -11.49
CA PRO A 240 -20.02 -36.47 -12.29
C PRO A 240 -19.73 -35.57 -13.49
N ARG A 241 -20.78 -35.06 -14.14
CA ARG A 241 -20.65 -34.11 -15.26
C ARG A 241 -20.11 -32.74 -14.79
N GLU A 242 -20.65 -32.22 -13.69
CA GLU A 242 -20.15 -30.98 -13.07
C GLU A 242 -18.69 -31.14 -12.62
N CYS A 243 -18.30 -32.30 -12.07
CA CYS A 243 -16.92 -32.58 -11.69
C CYS A 243 -15.95 -32.49 -12.87
N SER A 244 -16.33 -33.03 -14.03
CA SER A 244 -15.53 -32.94 -15.26
C SER A 244 -15.44 -31.51 -15.80
N GLU A 245 -16.54 -30.76 -15.73
CA GLU A 245 -16.59 -29.34 -16.12
C GLU A 245 -15.71 -28.46 -15.23
N LEU A 246 -15.83 -28.62 -13.91
CA LEU A 246 -15.02 -27.90 -12.92
C LEU A 246 -13.55 -28.24 -13.04
N THR A 247 -13.20 -29.50 -13.27
CA THR A 247 -11.80 -29.92 -13.46
C THR A 247 -11.22 -29.29 -14.72
N ARG A 248 -11.99 -29.25 -15.82
CA ARG A 248 -11.59 -28.56 -17.07
C ARG A 248 -11.46 -27.04 -16.90
N ALA A 249 -12.24 -26.44 -16.00
CA ALA A 249 -12.13 -25.03 -15.63
C ALA A 249 -11.02 -24.71 -14.60
N GLY A 250 -10.24 -25.71 -14.18
CA GLY A 250 -9.15 -25.53 -13.21
C GLY A 250 -9.58 -25.46 -11.75
N LEU A 251 -10.83 -25.84 -11.44
CA LEU A 251 -11.39 -25.85 -10.09
C LEU A 251 -11.43 -27.25 -9.47
N GLY A 252 -11.99 -28.25 -10.14
CA GLY A 252 -12.33 -29.57 -9.56
C GLY A 252 -11.16 -30.35 -8.95
N VAL A 253 -10.75 -31.45 -9.59
CA VAL A 253 -9.55 -32.19 -9.14
C VAL A 253 -8.30 -31.47 -9.66
N PRO A 254 -7.26 -31.24 -8.84
CA PRO A 254 -6.06 -30.54 -9.31
C PRO A 254 -5.31 -31.38 -10.34
N VAL A 255 -4.75 -30.71 -11.37
CA VAL A 255 -4.21 -31.34 -12.59
C VAL A 255 -2.87 -32.10 -12.38
N GLN A 256 -2.25 -32.03 -11.19
CA GLN A 256 -0.94 -32.63 -10.91
C GLN A 256 -1.01 -33.84 -9.94
N GLU A 257 -0.16 -34.86 -10.14
CA GLU A 257 0.01 -35.96 -9.18
C GLU A 257 0.64 -35.50 -7.85
N SER A 258 0.10 -36.00 -6.73
CA SER A 258 0.31 -35.44 -5.39
C SER A 258 1.65 -35.83 -4.74
N ARG A 259 2.45 -34.83 -4.32
CA ARG A 259 3.20 -34.94 -3.05
C ARG A 259 2.17 -34.92 -1.92
N GLY A 260 2.24 -35.84 -0.96
CA GLY A 260 1.27 -35.87 0.13
C GLY A 260 1.50 -34.71 1.12
N VAL A 261 0.44 -34.35 1.84
CA VAL A 261 0.40 -33.36 2.93
C VAL A 261 1.22 -33.86 4.11
N ASP A 262 2.21 -33.11 4.59
CA ASP A 262 2.88 -33.47 5.85
C ASP A 262 1.96 -33.13 7.04
N LEU A 263 1.73 -34.11 7.92
CA LEU A 263 0.88 -33.95 9.09
C LEU A 263 1.45 -33.01 10.17
N HIS A 264 2.68 -32.52 10.01
CA HIS A 264 3.31 -31.52 10.87
C HIS A 264 3.22 -30.10 10.30
N TRP A 265 2.70 -29.91 9.09
CA TRP A 265 2.51 -28.58 8.52
C TRP A 265 1.61 -27.71 9.40
N THR A 266 1.97 -26.44 9.45
CA THR A 266 1.12 -25.34 9.91
C THR A 266 -0.06 -25.15 8.95
N TRP A 267 -1.08 -24.41 9.41
CA TRP A 267 -2.22 -24.04 8.55
C TRP A 267 -1.78 -23.18 7.36
N GLN A 268 -0.76 -22.34 7.53
CA GLN A 268 -0.22 -21.50 6.48
C GLN A 268 0.44 -22.33 5.38
N GLU A 269 1.25 -23.32 5.74
CA GLU A 269 1.88 -24.24 4.78
C GLU A 269 0.84 -25.10 4.04
N LEU A 270 -0.20 -25.57 4.74
CA LEU A 270 -1.32 -26.26 4.09
C LEU A 270 -2.07 -25.34 3.11
N ASN A 271 -2.34 -24.09 3.51
CA ASN A 271 -3.04 -23.13 2.67
C ASN A 271 -2.21 -22.82 1.43
N GLN A 272 -0.92 -22.53 1.58
CA GLN A 272 -0.01 -22.31 0.47
C GLN A 272 0.10 -23.54 -0.44
N PHE A 273 0.11 -24.75 0.13
CA PHE A 273 0.04 -25.98 -0.65
C PHE A 273 -1.23 -26.04 -1.49
N ILE A 274 -2.41 -25.73 -0.94
CA ILE A 274 -3.68 -25.74 -1.67
C ILE A 274 -3.74 -24.65 -2.73
N CYS A 275 -3.32 -23.42 -2.42
CA CYS A 275 -3.23 -22.33 -3.38
C CYS A 275 -2.31 -22.70 -4.55
N SER A 276 -1.22 -23.41 -4.28
CA SER A 276 -0.34 -23.95 -5.34
C SER A 276 -1.01 -25.01 -6.22
N ARG A 277 -2.04 -25.71 -5.71
CA ARG A 277 -2.78 -26.74 -6.47
C ARG A 277 -3.85 -26.15 -7.39
N TYR A 278 -4.36 -24.95 -7.08
CA TYR A 278 -5.39 -24.25 -7.87
C TYR A 278 -4.90 -22.87 -8.34
N PRO A 279 -3.82 -22.79 -9.14
CA PRO A 279 -3.16 -21.52 -9.49
C PRO A 279 -4.02 -20.59 -10.38
N LEU A 280 -5.09 -21.12 -10.98
CA LEU A 280 -6.03 -20.35 -11.80
C LEU A 280 -7.02 -19.52 -10.95
N VAL A 281 -7.08 -19.79 -9.64
CA VAL A 281 -7.92 -19.09 -8.68
C VAL A 281 -7.04 -18.50 -7.61
N ASN A 282 -7.21 -17.20 -7.31
CA ASN A 282 -6.49 -16.57 -6.22
C ASN A 282 -7.16 -16.89 -4.88
N LEU A 283 -7.00 -18.12 -4.42
CA LEU A 283 -7.56 -18.61 -3.16
C LEU A 283 -7.00 -17.87 -1.92
N ASP A 284 -5.82 -17.24 -2.02
CA ASP A 284 -5.27 -16.39 -0.96
C ASP A 284 -6.06 -15.08 -0.79
N VAL A 285 -6.62 -14.55 -1.89
CA VAL A 285 -7.46 -13.35 -1.88
C VAL A 285 -8.93 -13.69 -1.62
N ILE A 286 -9.44 -14.76 -2.22
CA ILE A 286 -10.84 -15.19 -2.09
C ILE A 286 -11.10 -15.79 -0.71
N GLY A 287 -10.10 -16.43 -0.10
CA GLY A 287 -10.26 -17.22 1.11
C GLY A 287 -11.06 -18.51 0.87
N PHE A 288 -10.84 -19.52 1.70
CA PHE A 288 -11.57 -20.79 1.60
C PHE A 288 -11.70 -21.47 2.96
N HIS A 289 -12.55 -22.48 3.02
CA HIS A 289 -12.65 -23.38 4.16
C HIS A 289 -12.68 -24.84 3.72
N PHE A 290 -12.37 -25.73 4.66
CA PHE A 290 -12.33 -27.16 4.46
C PHE A 290 -13.70 -27.80 4.70
N ALA A 291 -14.09 -28.75 3.86
CA ALA A 291 -15.32 -29.51 4.01
C ALA A 291 -15.11 -31.01 3.73
N LYS A 292 -15.99 -31.83 4.30
CA LYS A 292 -16.14 -33.26 4.00
C LYS A 292 -17.56 -33.58 3.56
N ALA A 293 -17.74 -34.66 2.81
CA ALA A 293 -19.06 -35.16 2.49
C ALA A 293 -19.64 -36.02 3.64
N ASP A 294 -20.92 -35.86 3.94
CA ASP A 294 -21.65 -36.81 4.79
C ASP A 294 -22.14 -38.04 4.00
N LYS A 295 -22.69 -39.04 4.69
CA LYS A 295 -23.26 -40.27 4.09
C LYS A 295 -24.41 -40.03 3.10
N HIS A 296 -24.91 -38.79 3.00
CA HIS A 296 -25.98 -38.38 2.10
C HIS A 296 -25.47 -37.45 0.98
N GLY A 297 -24.15 -37.25 0.85
CA GLY A 297 -23.54 -36.42 -0.19
C GLY A 297 -23.62 -34.91 0.06
N ARG A 298 -23.88 -34.48 1.31
CA ARG A 298 -23.87 -33.06 1.70
C ARG A 298 -22.49 -32.64 2.19
N LEU A 299 -22.05 -31.45 1.80
CA LEU A 299 -20.78 -30.88 2.22
C LEU A 299 -20.92 -30.23 3.60
N CYS A 300 -20.16 -30.71 4.58
CA CYS A 300 -20.13 -30.19 5.93
C CYS A 300 -18.73 -29.63 6.25
N ARG A 301 -18.69 -28.41 6.79
CA ARG A 301 -17.44 -27.74 7.19
C ARG A 301 -16.66 -28.55 8.23
N LEU A 302 -15.36 -28.67 8.03
CA LEU A 302 -14.44 -29.30 8.96
C LEU A 302 -13.96 -28.28 10.00
N HIS A 303 -14.18 -28.59 11.28
CA HIS A 303 -13.73 -27.80 12.43
C HIS A 303 -12.63 -28.56 13.18
N ALA A 304 -11.49 -28.78 12.53
CA ALA A 304 -10.34 -29.45 13.13
C ALA A 304 -9.19 -28.45 13.32
N ASN A 305 -8.50 -28.53 14.47
CA ASN A 305 -7.38 -27.65 14.81
C ASN A 305 -6.00 -28.25 14.51
N THR A 306 -5.95 -29.48 13.98
CA THR A 306 -4.70 -30.13 13.54
C THR A 306 -4.93 -30.99 12.30
N LEU A 307 -3.90 -31.13 11.45
CA LEU A 307 -3.91 -31.98 10.25
C LEU A 307 -4.14 -33.46 10.56
N LYS A 308 -3.64 -33.94 11.70
CA LYS A 308 -3.86 -35.32 12.19
C LYS A 308 -5.35 -35.59 12.45
N LYS A 309 -6.09 -34.60 12.95
CA LYS A 309 -7.55 -34.71 13.13
C LYS A 309 -8.30 -34.65 11.80
N ILE A 310 -7.92 -33.76 10.88
CA ILE A 310 -8.48 -33.72 9.51
C ILE A 310 -8.35 -35.10 8.84
N LYS A 311 -7.15 -35.69 8.86
CA LYS A 311 -6.90 -37.01 8.27
C LYS A 311 -7.79 -38.10 8.89
N LYS A 312 -7.98 -38.07 10.21
CA LYS A 312 -8.83 -39.05 10.92
C LYS A 312 -10.31 -38.89 10.57
N GLU A 313 -10.76 -37.66 10.36
CA GLU A 313 -12.18 -37.35 10.11
C GLU A 313 -12.64 -37.56 8.67
N LEU A 314 -11.72 -37.61 7.71
CA LEU A 314 -12.09 -37.63 6.30
C LEU A 314 -12.60 -38.98 5.81
N ALA A 315 -12.26 -40.10 6.47
CA ALA A 315 -12.73 -41.50 6.31
C ALA A 315 -12.92 -42.11 4.89
N ASP A 316 -12.88 -41.31 3.82
CA ASP A 316 -13.01 -41.59 2.39
C ASP A 316 -12.41 -40.41 1.57
N ASN A 317 -11.16 -40.10 1.91
CA ASN A 317 -10.07 -39.47 1.13
C ASN A 317 -10.24 -38.15 0.35
N ILE A 318 -11.42 -37.57 0.15
CA ILE A 318 -11.56 -36.26 -0.55
C ILE A 318 -11.77 -35.12 0.44
N LEU A 319 -10.80 -34.19 0.48
CA LEU A 319 -10.90 -32.91 1.16
C LEU A 319 -11.46 -31.86 0.19
N TYR A 320 -12.68 -31.40 0.45
CA TYR A 320 -13.32 -30.37 -0.35
C TYR A 320 -12.86 -28.98 0.10
N ILE A 321 -12.51 -28.15 -0.87
CA ILE A 321 -12.15 -26.75 -0.68
C ILE A 321 -13.33 -25.91 -1.14
N VAL A 322 -13.93 -25.16 -0.22
CA VAL A 322 -15.09 -24.30 -0.49
C VAL A 322 -14.65 -22.84 -0.38
N PRO A 323 -14.71 -22.06 -1.46
CA PRO A 323 -14.30 -20.65 -1.43
C PRO A 323 -15.26 -19.83 -0.55
N GLN A 324 -14.80 -18.70 -0.02
CA GLN A 324 -15.67 -17.80 0.77
C GLN A 324 -16.55 -16.91 -0.11
N THR A 325 -16.19 -16.71 -1.37
CA THR A 325 -17.01 -16.03 -2.39
C THR A 325 -17.10 -16.88 -3.66
N ASP A 326 -18.12 -16.66 -4.48
CA ASP A 326 -18.32 -17.42 -5.71
C ASP A 326 -17.21 -17.15 -6.73
N ILE A 327 -16.69 -18.22 -7.34
CA ILE A 327 -15.67 -18.14 -8.37
C ILE A 327 -16.37 -17.89 -9.72
N VAL A 328 -16.27 -16.64 -10.19
CA VAL A 328 -16.79 -16.23 -11.51
C VAL A 328 -15.81 -16.67 -12.60
N LEU A 329 -16.23 -17.67 -13.38
CA LEU A 329 -15.54 -18.08 -14.60
C LEU A 329 -16.10 -17.22 -15.74
N ASN A 330 -15.31 -16.30 -16.30
CA ASN A 330 -15.75 -15.51 -17.45
C ASN A 330 -16.02 -16.44 -18.64
N GLU A 331 -17.26 -16.43 -19.13
CA GLU A 331 -17.71 -17.23 -20.27
C GLU A 331 -17.04 -16.78 -21.57
N MET A 332 -16.14 -17.61 -22.10
CA MET A 332 -15.85 -17.65 -23.54
C MET A 332 -15.63 -19.10 -23.98
N ILE A 333 -16.71 -19.89 -24.00
CA ILE A 333 -16.77 -21.09 -24.84
C ILE A 333 -18.22 -21.20 -25.36
N THR A 334 -18.47 -20.75 -26.59
CA THR A 334 -19.26 -21.47 -27.62
C THR A 334 -19.46 -20.64 -28.92
N HIS A 335 -18.78 -21.10 -29.98
CA HIS A 335 -19.18 -21.10 -31.41
C HIS A 335 -18.90 -19.91 -32.36
N PRO A 336 -18.68 -20.22 -33.68
CA PRO A 336 -17.70 -19.57 -34.55
C PRO A 336 -18.28 -18.64 -35.62
N LEU A 337 -17.39 -17.86 -36.23
CA LEU A 337 -17.57 -16.98 -37.38
C LEU A 337 -18.44 -17.55 -38.51
N SER A 338 -19.51 -16.84 -38.89
CA SER A 338 -19.86 -16.65 -40.31
C SER A 338 -20.79 -15.45 -40.57
N SER A 339 -20.53 -14.80 -41.71
CA SER A 339 -21.40 -13.93 -42.52
C SER A 339 -21.61 -12.43 -42.19
N VAL A 340 -20.81 -11.64 -42.92
CA VAL A 340 -21.08 -10.37 -43.62
C VAL A 340 -22.56 -9.99 -43.83
N ARG A 341 -22.96 -8.75 -43.46
CA ARG A 341 -23.41 -7.66 -44.37
C ARG A 341 -24.18 -6.53 -43.64
N ASN A 342 -23.78 -5.30 -44.01
CA ASN A 342 -24.55 -4.06 -44.14
C ASN A 342 -25.39 -3.54 -42.95
N ALA A 343 -25.07 -2.32 -42.49
CA ALA A 343 -25.78 -1.13 -42.95
C ALA A 343 -25.13 0.16 -42.40
N ASN A 344 -24.85 1.08 -43.32
CA ASN A 344 -24.59 2.50 -43.05
C ASN A 344 -25.86 3.18 -42.52
N SER A 345 -25.71 4.13 -41.59
CA SER A 345 -26.45 5.41 -41.64
C SER A 345 -25.89 6.45 -40.66
N PHE A 346 -25.37 7.53 -41.25
CA PHE A 346 -25.28 8.93 -40.81
C PHE A 346 -26.04 9.39 -39.56
N SER A 347 -25.37 10.23 -38.74
CA SER A 347 -25.68 11.68 -38.54
C SER A 347 -24.90 12.21 -37.32
N GLN A 348 -23.85 13.01 -37.52
CA GLN A 348 -23.79 14.48 -37.49
C GLN A 348 -23.95 15.17 -36.13
N SER A 349 -22.95 16.02 -35.86
CA SER A 349 -22.73 16.91 -34.73
C SER A 349 -23.74 18.06 -34.64
N ARG A 350 -23.99 18.54 -33.40
CA ARG A 350 -24.44 19.91 -33.14
C ARG A 350 -23.76 20.50 -31.90
N SER A 351 -23.24 21.70 -32.07
CA SER A 351 -22.67 22.63 -31.09
C SER A 351 -23.75 23.38 -30.28
N PRO A 352 -23.41 24.02 -29.15
CA PRO A 352 -24.35 24.60 -28.20
C PRO A 352 -24.73 26.07 -28.50
N PRO A 353 -25.87 26.58 -27.97
CA PRO A 353 -26.27 27.99 -28.10
C PRO A 353 -25.71 28.88 -26.96
N PRO A 354 -25.76 30.23 -27.10
CA PRO A 354 -24.91 31.19 -26.39
C PRO A 354 -25.50 31.74 -25.07
N VAL A 355 -24.62 32.30 -24.25
CA VAL A 355 -24.87 32.96 -22.95
C VAL A 355 -25.22 34.46 -23.13
N PRO A 356 -26.16 35.02 -22.33
CA PRO A 356 -26.26 36.46 -22.12
C PRO A 356 -25.54 36.94 -20.85
N GLU A 357 -24.97 38.12 -20.98
CA GLU A 357 -24.02 38.83 -20.12
C GLU A 357 -24.73 39.77 -19.11
N LYS A 358 -24.27 39.80 -17.84
CA LYS A 358 -24.04 41.00 -16.97
C LYS A 358 -24.21 40.70 -15.47
N GLN A 359 -23.11 40.65 -14.72
CA GLN A 359 -22.66 41.73 -13.82
C GLN A 359 -21.31 41.37 -13.18
N ARG A 360 -20.30 42.19 -13.46
CA ARG A 360 -18.99 42.22 -12.80
C ARG A 360 -19.08 43.10 -11.56
N HIS A 361 -18.50 42.67 -10.43
CA HIS A 361 -17.45 43.40 -9.67
C HIS A 361 -16.92 42.55 -8.49
N ARG A 362 -15.62 42.16 -8.58
CA ARG A 362 -14.52 42.11 -7.56
C ARG A 362 -14.87 41.91 -6.06
N LEU A 363 -14.21 41.11 -5.23
CA LEU A 363 -12.84 40.53 -5.19
C LEU A 363 -12.73 39.54 -3.99
N THR A 364 -11.67 38.71 -4.02
CA THR A 364 -10.93 38.00 -2.92
C THR A 364 -11.40 36.64 -2.35
N SER A 365 -10.72 35.59 -2.86
CA SER A 365 -9.97 34.49 -2.19
C SER A 365 -10.68 33.36 -1.40
N THR A 366 -10.51 32.16 -1.99
CA THR A 366 -10.39 30.81 -1.40
C THR A 366 -11.59 30.24 -0.64
N SER A 367 -12.61 29.77 -1.37
CA SER A 367 -13.65 28.86 -0.85
C SER A 367 -14.36 28.03 -1.94
N SER A 368 -13.68 27.67 -3.04
CA SER A 368 -14.32 26.94 -4.16
C SER A 368 -13.83 25.49 -4.27
N PHE A 369 -14.27 24.60 -3.38
CA PHE A 369 -14.14 23.15 -3.60
C PHE A 369 -15.36 22.30 -3.19
N LEU A 370 -16.48 22.91 -2.85
CA LEU A 370 -17.74 22.21 -2.62
C LEU A 370 -18.86 22.88 -3.40
N SER A 371 -19.00 22.52 -4.67
CA SER A 371 -20.29 22.50 -5.38
C SER A 371 -20.06 21.89 -6.75
N ASP A 372 -20.40 20.61 -6.90
CA ASP A 372 -21.51 20.17 -7.75
C ASP A 372 -21.48 18.63 -7.83
N SER A 373 -22.33 17.96 -7.07
CA SER A 373 -22.74 16.60 -7.41
C SER A 373 -24.21 16.42 -7.06
N SER A 374 -24.97 16.10 -8.10
CA SER A 374 -26.40 15.86 -8.11
C SER A 374 -26.80 14.79 -7.09
N ARG A 375 -27.42 15.21 -5.98
CA ARG A 375 -28.06 14.33 -5.01
C ARG A 375 -29.37 13.79 -5.58
N ASN A 376 -29.38 12.50 -5.92
CA ASN A 376 -30.60 11.70 -5.83
C ASN A 376 -30.75 11.24 -4.38
N SER A 377 -31.93 11.46 -3.81
CA SER A 377 -32.28 11.26 -2.41
C SER A 377 -32.56 9.81 -2.04
N SER A 378 -31.93 9.32 -0.95
CA SER A 378 -32.56 8.60 0.20
C SER A 378 -31.56 7.78 1.04
N VAL A 379 -30.50 8.40 1.57
CA VAL A 379 -29.75 7.86 2.71
C VAL A 379 -29.65 9.01 3.72
N GLU A 380 -30.02 8.77 4.97
CA GLU A 380 -29.84 9.76 6.04
C GLU A 380 -28.34 10.10 6.12
N ASP A 381 -27.97 11.37 5.87
CA ASP A 381 -26.59 11.85 6.01
C ASP A 381 -26.19 11.72 7.49
N MET A 382 -25.53 10.63 7.85
CA MET A 382 -24.99 10.41 9.20
C MET A 382 -23.71 11.24 9.38
N ASP A 383 -23.64 12.03 10.45
CA ASP A 383 -22.42 12.77 10.78
C ASP A 383 -21.30 11.86 11.30
N PHE A 384 -20.06 12.37 11.26
CA PHE A 384 -18.88 11.62 11.71
C PHE A 384 -19.02 11.07 13.14
N SER A 385 -19.54 11.87 14.07
CA SER A 385 -19.69 11.45 15.46
C SER A 385 -20.67 10.28 15.60
N SER A 386 -21.73 10.26 14.79
CA SER A 386 -22.72 9.18 14.75
C SER A 386 -22.11 7.90 14.18
N LEU A 387 -21.36 8.00 13.07
CA LEU A 387 -20.64 6.86 12.48
C LEU A 387 -19.64 6.24 13.46
N LEU A 388 -18.86 7.06 14.15
CA LEU A 388 -17.89 6.56 15.12
C LEU A 388 -18.56 5.94 16.35
N ARG A 389 -19.70 6.48 16.82
CA ARG A 389 -20.49 5.88 17.91
C ARG A 389 -21.07 4.52 17.51
N GLU A 390 -21.56 4.40 16.28
CA GLU A 390 -22.06 3.13 15.76
C GLU A 390 -20.92 2.10 15.67
N PHE A 391 -19.77 2.49 15.15
CA PHE A 391 -18.57 1.64 15.12
C PHE A 391 -18.18 1.16 16.52
N GLN A 392 -18.15 2.06 17.49
CA GLN A 392 -17.89 1.74 18.89
C GLN A 392 -18.92 0.79 19.48
N HIS A 393 -20.20 0.99 19.21
CA HIS A 393 -21.28 0.12 19.68
C HIS A 393 -21.15 -1.31 19.13
N MET A 394 -20.73 -1.46 17.87
CA MET A 394 -20.52 -2.77 17.25
C MET A 394 -19.29 -3.51 17.76
N HIS A 395 -18.24 -2.79 18.17
CA HIS A 395 -16.91 -3.39 18.40
C HIS A 395 -16.36 -3.27 19.82
N LEU A 396 -16.78 -2.30 20.63
CA LEU A 396 -16.32 -2.16 22.02
C LEU A 396 -17.13 -3.04 22.97
N SER A 397 -16.44 -3.71 23.89
CA SER A 397 -17.07 -4.57 24.91
C SER A 397 -17.69 -3.80 26.09
N GLY A 398 -17.88 -2.48 25.96
CA GLY A 398 -18.66 -1.58 26.83
C GLY A 398 -18.18 -1.36 28.27
N SER A 399 -17.62 -2.38 28.93
CA SER A 399 -17.28 -2.37 30.37
C SER A 399 -15.95 -3.06 30.71
N GLU A 400 -15.32 -3.73 29.74
CA GLU A 400 -14.02 -4.36 29.97
C GLU A 400 -12.87 -3.39 29.73
N HIS A 401 -11.95 -3.35 30.68
CA HIS A 401 -10.76 -2.50 30.63
C HIS A 401 -9.49 -3.33 30.41
N VAL A 402 -8.50 -2.73 29.75
CA VAL A 402 -7.14 -3.28 29.64
C VAL A 402 -6.14 -2.30 30.27
N PRO A 403 -5.36 -2.69 31.27
CA PRO A 403 -4.38 -1.81 31.89
C PRO A 403 -3.22 -1.52 30.92
N VAL A 404 -2.84 -0.25 30.81
CA VAL A 404 -1.70 0.21 30.00
C VAL A 404 -0.75 0.99 30.91
N LEU A 405 0.34 0.35 31.34
CA LEU A 405 1.38 0.98 32.16
C LEU A 405 2.50 1.52 31.26
N VAL A 406 2.71 2.84 31.27
CA VAL A 406 3.57 3.51 30.29
C VAL A 406 4.38 4.65 30.91
N SER A 407 5.59 4.89 30.41
CA SER A 407 6.37 6.09 30.72
C SER A 407 6.17 7.11 29.60
N ARG A 408 6.12 8.41 29.92
CA ARG A 408 5.88 9.47 28.93
C ARG A 408 6.87 9.46 27.76
N ASN A 409 8.13 9.10 28.01
CA ASN A 409 9.18 9.00 27.00
C ASN A 409 9.20 7.68 26.21
N LYS A 410 8.27 6.76 26.46
CA LYS A 410 8.19 5.43 25.82
C LYS A 410 6.78 5.11 25.34
N VAL A 411 5.96 6.13 25.06
CA VAL A 411 4.55 5.95 24.65
C VAL A 411 4.45 5.13 23.37
N LEU A 412 5.12 5.54 22.31
CA LEU A 412 5.13 4.83 21.03
C LEU A 412 5.67 3.42 21.20
N GLN A 413 6.79 3.22 21.90
CA GLN A 413 7.35 1.88 22.10
C GLN A 413 6.36 0.95 22.82
N ARG A 414 5.73 1.41 23.90
CA ARG A 414 4.72 0.62 24.62
C ARG A 414 3.49 0.32 23.79
N ALA A 415 3.03 1.29 23.01
CA ALA A 415 1.90 1.09 22.11
C ALA A 415 2.22 0.06 21.02
N LYS A 416 3.44 0.13 20.44
CA LYS A 416 3.94 -0.85 19.46
C LYS A 416 3.95 -2.26 20.04
N ASP A 417 4.54 -2.44 21.22
CA ASP A 417 4.62 -3.74 21.89
C ASP A 417 3.22 -4.34 22.12
N SER A 418 2.26 -3.48 22.46
CA SER A 418 0.88 -3.86 22.74
C SER A 418 0.16 -4.36 21.48
N VAL A 419 0.12 -3.55 20.41
CA VAL A 419 -0.61 -3.88 19.18
C VAL A 419 0.07 -4.94 18.31
N SER A 420 1.34 -5.28 18.58
CA SER A 420 2.05 -6.37 17.91
C SER A 420 1.60 -7.75 18.38
N ASN A 421 0.88 -7.85 19.51
CA ASN A 421 0.29 -9.09 19.97
C ASN A 421 -0.93 -9.47 19.12
N SER A 422 -0.95 -10.69 18.57
CA SER A 422 -2.08 -11.18 17.75
C SER A 422 -3.40 -11.26 18.50
N ASN A 423 -3.35 -11.40 19.84
CA ASN A 423 -4.51 -11.40 20.72
C ASN A 423 -4.75 -10.03 21.38
N PHE A 424 -4.25 -8.95 20.79
CA PHE A 424 -4.43 -7.61 21.33
C PHE A 424 -5.92 -7.32 21.54
N PRO A 425 -6.35 -6.90 22.76
CA PRO A 425 -7.75 -6.79 23.11
C PRO A 425 -8.35 -5.48 22.60
N TRP A 426 -8.52 -5.37 21.27
CA TRP A 426 -9.04 -4.19 20.57
C TRP A 426 -10.35 -3.64 21.16
N THR A 427 -11.21 -4.54 21.65
CA THR A 427 -12.55 -4.23 22.15
C THR A 427 -12.55 -3.63 23.56
N LYS A 428 -11.44 -3.76 24.32
CA LYS A 428 -11.34 -3.33 25.71
C LYS A 428 -10.85 -1.89 25.81
N ILE A 429 -11.43 -1.15 26.74
CA ILE A 429 -11.09 0.26 26.96
C ILE A 429 -9.72 0.35 27.66
N PRO A 430 -8.73 1.05 27.08
CA PRO A 430 -7.43 1.21 27.72
C PRO A 430 -7.55 2.07 28.97
N LEU A 431 -7.04 1.54 30.08
CA LEU A 431 -6.90 2.24 31.35
C LEU A 431 -5.42 2.59 31.54
N VAL A 432 -5.08 3.85 31.25
CA VAL A 432 -3.69 4.29 31.16
C VAL A 432 -3.17 4.74 32.52
N THR A 433 -2.01 4.23 32.91
CA THR A 433 -1.28 4.70 34.08
C THR A 433 0.12 5.12 33.67
N PHE A 434 0.47 6.38 33.92
CA PHE A 434 1.83 6.86 33.74
C PHE A 434 2.68 6.46 34.94
N VAL A 435 3.84 5.85 34.68
CA VAL A 435 4.76 5.37 35.72
C VAL A 435 5.20 6.55 36.59
N GLY A 436 5.00 6.44 37.91
CA GLY A 436 5.35 7.48 38.88
C GLY A 436 4.27 8.54 39.10
N GLU A 437 3.11 8.44 38.46
CA GLU A 437 1.99 9.38 38.63
C GLU A 437 0.83 8.73 39.41
N GLU A 438 0.36 9.37 40.48
CA GLU A 438 -0.80 8.95 41.27
C GLU A 438 -2.12 9.38 40.62
N ALA A 439 -2.36 8.94 39.38
CA ALA A 439 -3.58 9.26 38.64
C ALA A 439 -4.44 8.02 38.40
N LEU A 440 -5.68 8.04 38.92
CA LEU A 440 -6.72 7.11 38.50
C LEU A 440 -7.26 7.58 37.14
N ASP A 441 -7.23 6.71 36.13
CA ASP A 441 -7.66 7.08 34.79
C ASP A 441 -9.19 7.16 34.70
N CYS A 442 -9.71 8.36 34.94
CA CYS A 442 -11.09 8.74 34.62
C CYS A 442 -11.21 9.30 33.19
N GLY A 443 -10.22 9.05 32.31
CA GLY A 443 -10.17 9.48 30.92
C GLY A 443 -9.09 10.52 30.60
N GLY A 444 -8.52 11.22 31.60
CA GLY A 444 -7.44 12.19 31.42
C GLY A 444 -6.14 11.55 30.91
N PRO A 445 -5.55 10.60 31.67
CA PRO A 445 -4.38 9.84 31.24
C PRO A 445 -4.54 9.19 29.86
N ARG A 446 -5.73 8.64 29.56
CA ARG A 446 -6.02 8.05 28.25
C ARG A 446 -5.96 9.07 27.10
N ARG A 447 -6.56 10.26 27.26
CA ARG A 447 -6.50 11.32 26.22
C ARG A 447 -5.06 11.75 25.97
N GLU A 448 -4.31 11.96 27.04
CA GLU A 448 -2.91 12.37 26.95
C GLU A 448 -2.04 11.30 26.28
N PHE A 449 -2.26 10.02 26.59
CA PHE A 449 -1.56 8.91 25.94
C PHE A 449 -1.77 8.91 24.43
N PHE A 450 -3.03 8.99 23.97
CA PHE A 450 -3.30 8.97 22.54
C PHE A 450 -2.82 10.24 21.83
N ARG A 451 -2.87 11.40 22.49
CA ARG A 451 -2.29 12.65 22.00
C ARG A 451 -0.79 12.51 21.74
N ILE A 452 -0.02 12.05 22.73
CA ILE A 452 1.42 11.80 22.60
C ILE A 452 1.68 10.74 21.52
N LEU A 453 0.89 9.66 21.51
CA LEU A 453 1.05 8.59 20.52
C LEU A 453 0.88 9.11 19.08
N MET A 454 -0.14 9.94 18.80
CA MET A 454 -0.33 10.48 17.45
C MET A 454 0.81 11.41 17.04
N MET A 455 1.34 12.23 17.97
CA MET A 455 2.53 13.05 17.70
C MET A 455 3.76 12.19 17.37
N GLU A 456 3.99 11.10 18.11
CA GLU A 456 5.13 10.20 17.88
C GLU A 456 4.96 9.33 16.62
N VAL A 457 3.72 8.92 16.28
CA VAL A 457 3.43 8.23 15.00
C VAL A 457 3.79 9.11 13.81
N GLN A 458 3.46 10.40 13.87
CA GLN A 458 3.79 11.35 12.80
C GLN A 458 5.30 11.64 12.69
N SER A 459 5.97 11.84 13.83
CA SER A 459 7.35 12.35 13.86
C SER A 459 8.45 11.30 13.99
N SER A 460 8.15 10.15 14.60
CA SER A 460 9.17 9.19 15.07
C SER A 460 9.07 7.82 14.42
N LEU A 461 7.98 7.50 13.72
CA LEU A 461 7.81 6.20 13.07
C LEU A 461 8.55 6.10 11.72
N GLY A 462 8.91 7.24 11.11
CA GLY A 462 9.72 7.31 9.90
C GLY A 462 9.01 6.92 8.60
N ILE A 463 7.67 6.88 8.62
CA ILE A 463 6.86 6.44 7.47
C ILE A 463 6.21 7.59 6.70
N PHE A 464 6.35 8.83 7.19
CA PHE A 464 5.80 10.04 6.59
C PHE A 464 6.90 11.03 6.22
N GLU A 465 6.69 11.76 5.14
CA GLU A 465 7.54 12.85 4.64
C GLU A 465 6.66 14.06 4.27
N GLY A 466 7.23 15.27 4.29
CA GLY A 466 6.49 16.50 3.99
C GLY A 466 6.45 17.48 5.15
N GLN A 467 5.66 18.54 4.95
CA GLN A 467 5.46 19.58 5.95
C GLN A 467 4.31 19.19 6.89
N PRO A 468 4.31 19.68 8.15
CA PRO A 468 3.18 19.49 9.05
C PRO A 468 1.86 19.92 8.37
N GLY A 469 0.86 19.04 8.42
CA GLY A 469 -0.44 19.23 7.76
C GLY A 469 -0.51 18.83 6.27
N HIS A 470 0.63 18.52 5.65
CA HIS A 470 0.76 18.05 4.26
C HIS A 470 1.74 16.87 4.18
N LEU A 471 1.47 15.82 4.94
CA LEU A 471 2.27 14.61 4.95
C LEU A 471 1.88 13.65 3.82
N PHE A 472 2.91 13.01 3.27
CA PHE A 472 2.83 11.91 2.31
C PHE A 472 3.53 10.68 2.88
N PHE A 473 3.22 9.49 2.37
CA PHE A 473 3.96 8.29 2.73
C PHE A 473 5.36 8.31 2.13
N THR A 474 6.36 7.89 2.91
CA THR A 474 7.71 7.66 2.38
C THR A 474 7.69 6.47 1.43
N TYR A 475 8.57 6.48 0.43
CA TYR A 475 8.85 5.29 -0.39
C TYR A 475 10.02 4.50 0.21
N ASP A 476 9.80 3.88 1.37
CA ASP A 476 10.79 3.09 2.09
C ASP A 476 10.44 1.59 2.06
N GLN A 477 11.24 0.81 1.33
CA GLN A 477 11.06 -0.64 1.22
C GLN A 477 11.43 -1.38 2.50
N MET A 478 12.41 -0.88 3.27
CA MET A 478 12.78 -1.50 4.56
C MET A 478 11.65 -1.30 5.57
N ALA A 479 11.09 -0.09 5.63
CA ALA A 479 9.93 0.17 6.48
C ALA A 479 8.70 -0.68 6.10
N LEU A 480 8.53 -0.95 4.79
CA LEU A 480 7.49 -1.83 4.29
C LEU A 480 7.71 -3.29 4.71
N GLU A 481 8.93 -3.82 4.59
CA GLU A 481 9.30 -5.17 5.04
C GLU A 481 9.15 -5.33 6.56
N GLU A 482 9.46 -4.28 7.33
CA GLU A 482 9.30 -4.24 8.78
C GLU A 482 7.83 -4.00 9.24
N HIS A 483 6.87 -3.98 8.31
CA HIS A 483 5.45 -3.74 8.59
C HIS A 483 5.14 -2.43 9.32
N LYS A 484 5.99 -1.39 9.19
CA LYS A 484 5.82 -0.11 9.89
C LYS A 484 4.55 0.65 9.48
N TYR A 485 4.14 0.53 8.21
CA TYR A 485 2.91 1.18 7.74
C TYR A 485 1.67 0.49 8.35
N GLU A 486 1.68 -0.85 8.45
CA GLU A 486 0.60 -1.61 9.10
C GLU A 486 0.48 -1.23 10.58
N LEU A 487 1.63 -1.10 11.24
CA LEU A 487 1.73 -0.68 12.63
C LEU A 487 1.14 0.72 12.83
N ALA A 488 1.43 1.67 11.95
CA ALA A 488 0.84 3.01 12.02
C ALA A 488 -0.68 2.96 11.90
N GLY A 489 -1.21 2.20 10.94
CA GLY A 489 -2.65 2.02 10.78
C GLY A 489 -3.30 1.44 12.03
N LYS A 490 -2.68 0.42 12.64
CA LYS A 490 -3.13 -0.18 13.91
C LYS A 490 -3.22 0.84 15.05
N LEU A 491 -2.17 1.65 15.21
CA LEU A 491 -2.09 2.67 16.27
C LEU A 491 -3.13 3.78 16.08
N ILE A 492 -3.36 4.21 14.84
CA ILE A 492 -4.36 5.24 14.52
C ILE A 492 -5.79 4.70 14.73
N ALA A 493 -6.08 3.48 14.26
CA ALA A 493 -7.37 2.85 14.51
C ALA A 493 -7.64 2.68 16.01
N TRP A 494 -6.62 2.29 16.80
CA TRP A 494 -6.73 2.20 18.25
C TRP A 494 -7.08 3.54 18.89
N SER A 495 -6.40 4.62 18.47
CA SER A 495 -6.65 5.97 18.96
C SER A 495 -8.08 6.42 18.67
N VAL A 496 -8.46 6.47 17.39
CA VAL A 496 -9.76 7.02 16.97
C VAL A 496 -10.93 6.22 17.54
N ALA A 497 -10.86 4.89 17.48
CA ALA A 497 -11.93 4.04 17.95
C ALA A 497 -12.12 4.08 19.48
N HIS A 498 -11.13 4.53 20.25
CA HIS A 498 -11.23 4.75 21.70
C HIS A 498 -11.42 6.23 22.08
N GLY A 499 -11.76 7.07 21.10
CA GLY A 499 -12.05 8.50 21.30
C GLY A 499 -10.81 9.40 21.43
N GLY A 500 -9.64 8.90 21.04
CA GLY A 500 -8.42 9.68 20.87
C GLY A 500 -8.35 10.42 19.53
N PRO A 501 -7.32 11.25 19.31
CA PRO A 501 -7.11 11.98 18.07
C PRO A 501 -6.81 11.07 16.86
N GLY A 502 -7.07 11.59 15.68
CA GLY A 502 -6.66 10.98 14.41
C GLY A 502 -5.25 11.36 13.98
N LEU A 503 -4.90 11.02 12.74
CA LEU A 503 -3.60 11.35 12.16
C LEU A 503 -3.47 12.84 11.82
N LYS A 504 -4.56 13.48 11.36
CA LYS A 504 -4.70 14.94 11.13
C LYS A 504 -3.58 15.65 10.36
N SER A 505 -2.83 14.93 9.56
CA SER A 505 -1.63 15.47 8.91
C SER A 505 -1.44 15.04 7.47
N LEU A 506 -2.25 14.11 6.95
CA LEU A 506 -2.18 13.75 5.53
C LEU A 506 -2.62 14.91 4.66
N ASP A 507 -1.95 15.05 3.51
CA ASP A 507 -2.41 15.96 2.49
C ASP A 507 -3.84 15.56 2.00
N PRO A 508 -4.77 16.52 1.85
CA PRO A 508 -6.14 16.23 1.42
C PRO A 508 -6.23 15.51 0.07
N CYS A 509 -5.36 15.83 -0.88
CA CYS A 509 -5.36 15.17 -2.19
C CYS A 509 -4.93 13.70 -2.05
N LEU A 510 -3.91 13.42 -1.22
CA LEU A 510 -3.51 12.04 -0.92
C LEU A 510 -4.65 11.26 -0.28
N TYR A 511 -5.29 11.82 0.75
CA TYR A 511 -6.39 11.15 1.45
C TYR A 511 -7.56 10.81 0.51
N GLN A 512 -7.96 11.73 -0.35
CA GLN A 512 -9.01 11.48 -1.35
C GLN A 512 -8.62 10.37 -2.33
N LEU A 513 -7.37 10.34 -2.81
CA LEU A 513 -6.86 9.26 -3.66
C LEU A 513 -6.86 7.90 -2.94
N MET A 514 -6.48 7.87 -1.66
CA MET A 514 -6.58 6.66 -0.83
C MET A 514 -8.03 6.15 -0.73
N CYS A 515 -9.00 7.07 -0.66
CA CYS A 515 -10.43 6.78 -0.66
C CYS A 515 -11.01 6.55 -2.07
N THR A 516 -10.16 6.23 -3.06
CA THR A 516 -10.55 5.90 -4.44
C THR A 516 -11.26 7.03 -5.19
N GLN A 517 -11.11 8.28 -4.76
CA GLN A 517 -11.71 9.42 -5.44
C GLN A 517 -10.91 9.80 -6.70
N GLU A 518 -11.63 10.08 -7.79
CA GLU A 518 -11.04 10.48 -9.07
C GLU A 518 -11.24 11.99 -9.33
N PHE A 519 -10.12 12.70 -9.46
CA PHE A 519 -10.09 14.12 -9.79
C PHE A 519 -8.75 14.50 -10.43
N GLN A 520 -8.72 15.67 -11.07
CA GLN A 520 -7.49 16.23 -11.64
C GLN A 520 -6.71 17.02 -10.58
N LEU A 521 -5.39 16.97 -10.67
CA LEU A 521 -4.46 17.61 -9.72
C LEU A 521 -3.80 18.83 -10.35
N VAL A 522 -4.52 19.53 -11.23
CA VAL A 522 -4.00 20.66 -12.02
C VAL A 522 -3.55 21.81 -11.13
N ASP A 523 -4.22 22.02 -10.00
CA ASP A 523 -3.96 23.12 -9.06
C ASP A 523 -3.16 22.65 -7.83
N PHE A 524 -2.66 21.41 -7.82
CA PHE A 524 -1.86 20.91 -6.71
C PHE A 524 -0.59 21.75 -6.54
N ASN A 525 -0.30 22.19 -5.32
CA ASN A 525 0.90 22.99 -5.03
C ASN A 525 2.14 22.09 -4.98
N TRP A 526 2.95 22.10 -6.04
CA TRP A 526 4.17 21.28 -6.13
C TRP A 526 5.21 21.56 -5.02
N HIS A 527 5.21 22.74 -4.39
CA HIS A 527 6.12 23.05 -3.27
C HIS A 527 5.88 22.16 -2.05
N LEU A 528 4.73 21.49 -1.96
CA LEU A 528 4.41 20.55 -0.88
C LEU A 528 5.17 19.22 -1.02
N ILE A 529 5.67 18.88 -2.21
CA ILE A 529 6.41 17.65 -2.44
C ILE A 529 7.81 17.78 -1.82
N PRO A 530 8.28 16.85 -0.96
CA PRO A 530 9.57 17.00 -0.28
C PRO A 530 10.80 17.00 -1.21
N ASP A 531 10.73 16.25 -2.31
CA ASP A 531 11.86 16.00 -3.21
C ASP A 531 12.09 17.19 -4.16
N ALA A 532 13.23 17.87 -4.00
CA ALA A 532 13.61 19.05 -4.77
C ALA A 532 13.75 18.77 -6.28
N ASP A 533 14.25 17.59 -6.67
CA ASP A 533 14.37 17.23 -8.09
C ASP A 533 12.98 17.09 -8.73
N ILE A 534 12.00 16.62 -7.94
CA ILE A 534 10.62 16.49 -8.39
C ILE A 534 9.92 17.83 -8.43
N GLN A 535 10.16 18.70 -7.45
CA GLN A 535 9.72 20.09 -7.47
C GLN A 535 10.17 20.79 -8.75
N ASP A 536 11.46 20.72 -9.11
CA ASP A 536 12.02 21.32 -10.32
C ASP A 536 11.34 20.80 -11.59
N LYS A 537 11.11 19.48 -11.67
CA LYS A 537 10.43 18.87 -12.83
C LYS A 537 8.97 19.30 -12.95
N LEU A 538 8.24 19.35 -11.84
CA LEU A 538 6.85 19.83 -11.81
C LEU A 538 6.76 21.32 -12.09
N GLN A 539 7.73 22.11 -11.64
CA GLN A 539 7.85 23.53 -11.99
C GLN A 539 8.04 23.70 -13.50
N LYS A 540 8.91 22.89 -14.13
CA LYS A 540 9.08 22.90 -15.59
C LYS A 540 7.79 22.57 -16.35
N ILE A 541 7.07 21.53 -15.93
CA ILE A 541 5.75 21.19 -16.52
C ILE A 541 4.78 22.36 -16.36
N SER A 542 4.62 22.87 -15.13
CA SER A 542 3.68 23.94 -14.82
C SER A 542 4.05 25.29 -15.42
N SER A 543 5.28 25.47 -15.91
CA SER A 543 5.76 26.67 -16.62
C SER A 543 5.61 26.58 -18.14
N CYS A 544 5.25 25.40 -18.70
CA CYS A 544 5.06 25.26 -20.14
C CYS A 544 3.84 26.06 -20.61
N ARG A 545 4.02 26.96 -21.60
CA ARG A 545 2.95 27.80 -22.16
C ARG A 545 2.85 27.68 -23.68
N THR A 546 3.90 27.21 -24.35
CA THR A 546 3.99 27.14 -25.81
C THR A 546 4.36 25.73 -26.29
N MET A 547 4.09 25.45 -27.57
CA MET A 547 4.50 24.19 -28.21
C MET A 547 6.03 24.00 -28.19
N ALA A 548 6.81 25.09 -28.25
CA ALA A 548 8.26 25.01 -28.14
C ALA A 548 8.70 24.60 -26.72
N ASP A 549 8.00 25.04 -25.68
CA ASP A 549 8.27 24.59 -24.30
C ASP A 549 7.94 23.11 -24.14
N LEU A 550 6.81 22.67 -24.71
CA LEU A 550 6.38 21.27 -24.68
C LEU A 550 7.37 20.34 -25.41
N GLN A 551 7.92 20.77 -26.54
CA GLN A 551 8.97 20.04 -27.26
C GLN A 551 10.26 19.94 -26.42
N ARG A 552 10.67 21.03 -25.75
CA ARG A 552 11.81 20.98 -24.81
C ARG A 552 11.52 20.04 -23.63
N LEU A 553 10.32 20.10 -23.07
CA LEU A 553 9.88 19.21 -22.01
C LEU A 553 9.91 17.73 -22.44
N GLN A 554 9.47 17.45 -23.67
CA GLN A 554 9.52 16.10 -24.26
C GLN A 554 10.97 15.59 -24.39
N ILE A 555 11.91 16.44 -24.79
CA ILE A 555 13.33 16.08 -24.92
C ILE A 555 13.98 15.88 -23.54
N GLU A 556 13.76 16.82 -22.61
CA GLU A 556 14.44 16.84 -21.32
C GLU A 556 13.84 15.89 -20.28
N GLN A 557 12.51 15.75 -20.28
CA GLN A 557 11.75 15.06 -19.22
C GLN A 557 10.79 14.00 -19.75
N GLY A 558 10.74 13.74 -21.06
CA GLY A 558 9.77 12.83 -21.66
C GLY A 558 9.81 11.41 -21.09
N ASP A 559 11.00 10.85 -20.84
CA ASP A 559 11.14 9.49 -20.31
C ASP A 559 10.54 9.43 -18.89
N TRP A 560 10.83 10.44 -18.05
CA TRP A 560 10.28 10.53 -16.69
C TRP A 560 8.77 10.78 -16.68
N ILE A 561 8.24 11.62 -17.59
CA ILE A 561 6.79 11.83 -17.75
C ILE A 561 6.09 10.53 -18.19
N CYS A 562 6.74 9.74 -19.05
CA CYS A 562 6.27 8.43 -19.47
C CYS A 562 6.22 7.45 -18.29
N GLU A 563 7.26 7.42 -17.46
CA GLU A 563 7.33 6.63 -16.21
C GLU A 563 6.24 7.04 -15.21
N CYS A 564 5.87 8.32 -15.18
CA CYS A 564 4.75 8.83 -14.38
C CYS A 564 3.35 8.42 -14.91
N GLY A 565 3.29 7.66 -16.00
CA GLY A 565 2.04 7.14 -16.58
C GLY A 565 1.46 7.96 -17.72
N PHE A 566 2.24 8.89 -18.33
CA PHE A 566 1.82 9.63 -19.52
C PHE A 566 2.71 9.32 -20.74
N PRO A 567 2.59 8.13 -21.36
CA PRO A 567 3.33 7.81 -22.60
C PRO A 567 2.89 8.68 -23.78
N GLY A 568 1.75 9.37 -23.65
CA GLY A 568 1.25 10.36 -24.60
C GLY A 568 2.22 11.50 -24.90
N ILE A 569 3.25 11.70 -24.06
CA ILE A 569 4.29 12.71 -24.26
C ILE A 569 5.03 12.54 -25.60
N TYR A 570 5.04 11.34 -26.19
CA TYR A 570 5.68 11.03 -27.47
C TYR A 570 4.74 10.90 -28.66
N ARG A 571 3.44 11.18 -28.48
CA ARG A 571 2.48 11.11 -29.60
C ARG A 571 2.72 12.25 -30.58
N ARG A 572 2.47 11.98 -31.87
CA ARG A 572 2.61 12.97 -32.95
C ARG A 572 1.66 14.16 -32.76
N GLU A 573 0.48 13.92 -32.22
CA GLU A 573 -0.58 14.92 -32.04
C GLU A 573 -0.57 15.58 -30.64
N ILE A 574 0.54 15.50 -29.89
CA ILE A 574 0.61 16.13 -28.56
C ILE A 574 0.45 17.65 -28.66
N SER A 575 -0.30 18.24 -27.74
CA SER A 575 -0.60 19.67 -27.72
C SER A 575 -0.37 20.30 -26.35
N ILE A 576 -0.35 21.63 -26.30
CA ILE A 576 -0.26 22.37 -25.03
C ILE A 576 -1.45 22.08 -24.09
N GLN A 577 -2.59 21.64 -24.63
CA GLN A 577 -3.78 21.28 -23.85
C GLN A 577 -3.57 20.01 -23.01
N ASP A 578 -2.54 19.22 -23.32
CA ASP A 578 -2.19 18.01 -22.57
C ASP A 578 -1.37 18.31 -21.30
N VAL A 579 -0.77 19.51 -21.18
CA VAL A 579 0.10 19.89 -20.05
C VAL A 579 -0.57 19.77 -18.68
N PRO A 580 -1.82 20.23 -18.45
CA PRO A 580 -2.49 20.04 -17.16
C PRO A 580 -2.67 18.56 -16.79
N LYS A 581 -2.88 17.70 -17.79
CA LYS A 581 -3.01 16.25 -17.60
C LYS A 581 -1.67 15.60 -17.29
N ILE A 582 -0.60 16.00 -17.99
CA ILE A 582 0.79 15.60 -17.70
C ILE A 582 1.13 15.95 -16.25
N TYR A 583 0.85 17.19 -15.84
CA TYR A 583 1.08 17.65 -14.46
C TYR A 583 0.31 16.79 -13.46
N SER A 584 -0.99 16.58 -13.70
CA SER A 584 -1.84 15.78 -12.82
C SER A 584 -1.35 14.33 -12.67
N PHE A 585 -0.83 13.73 -13.75
CA PHE A 585 -0.30 12.37 -13.73
C PHE A 585 1.02 12.29 -12.97
N ALA A 586 1.93 13.25 -13.19
CA ALA A 586 3.18 13.35 -12.44
C ALA A 586 2.93 13.50 -10.93
N VAL A 587 2.04 14.42 -10.52
CA VAL A 587 1.68 14.58 -9.12
C VAL A 587 1.06 13.30 -8.55
N ARG A 588 0.05 12.72 -9.22
CA ARG A 588 -0.61 11.48 -8.78
C ARG A 588 0.38 10.33 -8.64
N HIS A 589 1.36 10.23 -9.54
CA HIS A 589 2.40 9.23 -9.46
C HIS A 589 3.18 9.34 -8.15
N TYR A 590 3.67 10.53 -7.82
CA TYR A 590 4.55 10.74 -6.66
C TYR A 590 3.84 10.67 -5.32
N ILE A 591 2.64 11.25 -5.21
CA ILE A 591 1.94 11.31 -3.93
C ILE A 591 1.20 10.01 -3.60
N TYR A 592 0.80 9.22 -4.61
CA TYR A 592 -0.09 8.06 -4.43
C TYR A 592 0.42 6.77 -5.09
N LEU A 593 0.66 6.74 -6.41
CA LEU A 593 0.93 5.46 -7.10
C LEU A 593 2.25 4.83 -6.66
N ARG A 594 3.30 5.64 -6.53
CA ARG A 594 4.64 5.22 -6.08
C ARG A 594 4.58 4.54 -4.72
N THR A 595 3.71 5.01 -3.82
CA THR A 595 3.59 4.56 -2.43
C THR A 595 2.38 3.65 -2.21
N SER A 596 1.77 3.14 -3.28
CA SER A 596 0.55 2.33 -3.23
C SER A 596 0.66 1.10 -2.30
N ASN A 597 1.80 0.41 -2.28
CA ASN A 597 2.03 -0.72 -1.37
C ASN A 597 2.10 -0.30 0.10
N MET A 598 2.71 0.85 0.39
CA MET A 598 2.80 1.44 1.74
C MET A 598 1.42 1.85 2.22
N ILE A 599 0.64 2.51 1.36
CA ILE A 599 -0.75 2.87 1.59
C ILE A 599 -1.60 1.61 1.82
N HIS A 600 -1.43 0.57 1.00
CA HIS A 600 -2.16 -0.68 1.18
C HIS A 600 -1.85 -1.33 2.53
N GLN A 601 -0.57 -1.41 2.91
CA GLN A 601 -0.16 -1.94 4.20
C GLN A 601 -0.71 -1.07 5.37
N PHE A 602 -0.72 0.26 5.22
CA PHE A 602 -1.31 1.18 6.18
C PHE A 602 -2.81 0.95 6.38
N THR A 603 -3.57 0.86 5.29
CA THR A 603 -5.01 0.61 5.32
C THR A 603 -5.37 -0.77 5.87
N LYS A 604 -4.55 -1.80 5.59
CA LYS A 604 -4.64 -3.10 6.27
C LYS A 604 -4.46 -2.97 7.78
N GLY A 605 -3.54 -2.11 8.22
CA GLY A 605 -3.33 -1.80 9.64
C GLY A 605 -4.56 -1.20 10.30
N LEU A 606 -5.20 -0.22 9.64
CA LEU A 606 -6.45 0.37 10.12
C LEU A 606 -7.57 -0.68 10.20
N ASN A 607 -7.69 -1.54 9.19
CA ASN A 607 -8.67 -2.62 9.14
C ASN A 607 -8.45 -3.74 10.17
N ALA A 608 -7.27 -3.80 10.81
CA ALA A 608 -7.01 -4.74 11.89
C ALA A 608 -8.00 -4.60 13.06
N TYR A 609 -8.63 -3.42 13.21
CA TYR A 609 -9.76 -3.23 14.12
C TYR A 609 -11.06 -3.05 13.34
N GLY A 610 -11.92 -4.07 13.34
CA GLY A 610 -13.33 -3.94 12.92
C GLY A 610 -13.55 -3.45 11.49
N GLN A 611 -12.59 -3.63 10.58
CA GLN A 611 -12.64 -3.05 9.22
C GLN A 611 -12.81 -1.52 9.21
N PHE A 612 -12.15 -0.83 10.15
CA PHE A 612 -12.27 0.61 10.31
C PHE A 612 -11.99 1.41 9.02
N TRP A 613 -11.01 1.02 8.20
CA TRP A 613 -10.73 1.71 6.94
C TRP A 613 -11.85 1.56 5.91
N ASP A 614 -12.56 0.44 5.91
CA ASP A 614 -13.68 0.24 4.98
C ASP A 614 -14.81 1.24 5.26
N MET A 615 -15.07 1.52 6.54
CA MET A 615 -15.97 2.59 6.97
C MET A 615 -15.44 3.97 6.57
N VAL A 616 -14.16 4.27 6.84
CA VAL A 616 -13.52 5.53 6.46
C VAL A 616 -13.65 5.79 4.96
N ARG A 617 -13.37 4.78 4.13
CA ARG A 617 -13.44 4.89 2.67
C ARG A 617 -14.86 5.08 2.16
N THR A 618 -15.85 4.47 2.81
CA THR A 618 -17.28 4.63 2.47
C THR A 618 -17.78 6.02 2.82
N HIS A 619 -17.35 6.57 3.96
CA HIS A 619 -17.76 7.88 4.49
C HIS A 619 -16.59 8.87 4.47
N TRP A 620 -15.88 8.96 3.34
CA TRP A 620 -14.60 9.66 3.28
C TRP A 620 -14.69 11.16 3.58
N VAL A 621 -15.84 11.80 3.29
CA VAL A 621 -16.03 13.24 3.55
C VAL A 621 -16.08 13.49 5.06
N GLU A 622 -16.81 12.65 5.78
CA GLU A 622 -17.02 12.75 7.22
C GLU A 622 -15.71 12.48 7.99
N PHE A 623 -14.86 11.58 7.49
CA PHE A 623 -13.58 11.24 8.10
C PHE A 623 -12.42 12.16 7.69
N LEU A 624 -12.64 13.08 6.75
CA LEU A 624 -11.61 14.00 6.25
C LEU A 624 -10.91 14.79 7.39
N PRO A 625 -11.60 15.36 8.40
CA PRO A 625 -10.95 16.08 9.49
C PRO A 625 -10.11 15.22 10.44
N ILE A 626 -10.27 13.88 10.39
CA ILE A 626 -9.54 12.93 11.24
C ILE A 626 -8.19 12.55 10.64
N PHE A 627 -8.10 12.54 9.31
CA PHE A 627 -6.88 12.16 8.59
C PHE A 627 -6.10 13.36 8.07
N THR A 628 -6.77 14.48 7.80
CA THR A 628 -6.19 15.68 7.17
C THR A 628 -6.25 16.88 8.10
N ASN A 629 -5.36 17.86 7.89
CA ASN A 629 -5.28 19.06 8.72
C ASN A 629 -6.33 20.11 8.33
N MET A 630 -7.60 19.72 8.26
CA MET A 630 -8.71 20.58 7.81
C MET A 630 -9.48 21.24 8.96
N HIS A 631 -9.01 21.08 10.20
CA HIS A 631 -9.59 21.78 11.34
C HIS A 631 -9.11 23.23 11.40
N GLU A 632 -10.05 24.14 11.61
CA GLU A 632 -9.75 25.51 11.99
C GLU A 632 -9.06 25.52 13.36
N SER A 633 -8.02 26.36 13.51
CA SER A 633 -7.41 26.62 14.82
C SER A 633 -8.46 27.16 15.78
N LEU A 634 -8.30 26.88 17.08
CA LEU A 634 -9.25 27.38 18.07
C LEU A 634 -9.26 28.91 18.05
N SER A 635 -10.44 29.51 17.94
CA SER A 635 -10.64 30.94 18.09
C SER A 635 -10.95 31.26 19.54
N ARG A 636 -10.86 32.53 19.95
CA ARG A 636 -11.24 32.90 21.33
C ARG A 636 -12.69 32.54 21.64
N SER A 637 -13.61 32.76 20.69
CA SER A 637 -15.03 32.45 20.88
C SER A 637 -15.25 30.95 21.02
N THR A 638 -14.74 30.16 20.07
CA THR A 638 -14.92 28.70 20.10
C THR A 638 -14.24 28.07 21.32
N PHE A 639 -13.05 28.56 21.70
CA PHE A 639 -12.35 28.12 22.91
C PHE A 639 -13.16 28.44 24.17
N LYS A 640 -13.68 29.67 24.31
CA LYS A 640 -14.47 30.08 25.46
C LYS A 640 -15.73 29.25 25.63
N ASP A 641 -16.42 28.95 24.54
CA ASP A 641 -17.69 28.21 24.56
C ASP A 641 -17.54 26.77 25.09
N LEU A 642 -16.31 26.23 25.08
CA LEU A 642 -15.98 24.94 25.69
C LEU A 642 -16.17 24.94 27.21
N PHE A 643 -16.06 26.07 27.90
CA PHE A 643 -15.95 26.10 29.36
C PHE A 643 -17.26 26.47 30.06
N GLN A 644 -17.48 25.89 31.23
CA GLN A 644 -18.46 26.32 32.21
C GLN A 644 -17.76 26.93 33.42
N ILE A 645 -18.19 28.09 33.88
CA ILE A 645 -17.60 28.75 35.05
C ILE A 645 -18.42 28.40 36.30
N HIS A 646 -17.75 27.89 37.34
CA HIS A 646 -18.34 27.57 38.64
C HIS A 646 -18.12 28.72 39.61
N TRP A 647 -19.19 29.45 39.88
CA TRP A 647 -19.14 30.67 40.67
C TRP A 647 -19.50 30.47 42.13
N SER A 648 -18.94 31.31 42.98
CA SER A 648 -19.44 31.55 44.33
C SER A 648 -20.81 32.22 44.32
N LYS A 649 -21.51 32.18 45.46
CA LYS A 649 -22.82 32.82 45.65
C LYS A 649 -22.77 34.31 45.27
N SER A 650 -23.77 34.75 44.51
CA SER A 650 -23.93 36.15 44.11
C SER A 650 -23.97 37.09 45.32
N GLY A 651 -23.39 38.28 45.17
CA GLY A 651 -23.29 39.31 46.22
C GLY A 651 -22.24 39.05 47.31
N THR A 652 -21.31 38.11 47.09
CA THR A 652 -20.19 37.86 48.01
C THR A 652 -18.90 38.49 47.50
N LYS A 653 -17.99 38.90 48.40
CA LYS A 653 -16.64 39.35 48.02
C LYS A 653 -15.86 38.31 47.20
N LYS A 654 -16.14 37.03 47.42
CA LYS A 654 -15.58 35.95 46.60
C LYS A 654 -16.06 36.05 45.16
N ARG A 655 -17.35 36.27 44.94
CA ARG A 655 -17.94 36.44 43.61
C ARG A 655 -17.36 37.65 42.87
N GLU A 656 -17.23 38.79 43.55
CA GLU A 656 -16.62 40.00 42.96
C GLU A 656 -15.20 39.73 42.45
N ALA A 657 -14.38 39.07 43.27
CA ALA A 657 -13.00 38.74 42.93
C ALA A 657 -12.89 37.69 41.80
N GLU A 658 -13.85 36.75 41.73
CA GLU A 658 -13.97 35.80 40.62
C GLU A 658 -14.32 36.51 39.31
N GLU A 659 -15.21 37.50 39.33
CA GLU A 659 -15.62 38.26 38.14
C GLU A 659 -14.46 39.08 37.57
N GLU A 660 -13.67 39.71 38.45
CA GLU A 660 -12.44 40.40 38.09
C GLU A 660 -11.40 39.44 37.49
N THR A 661 -11.21 38.27 38.09
CA THR A 661 -10.30 37.24 37.56
C THR A 661 -10.75 36.77 36.16
N ILE A 662 -12.05 36.58 35.95
CA ILE A 662 -12.59 36.20 34.64
C ILE A 662 -12.46 37.33 33.62
N HIS A 663 -12.57 38.59 34.04
CA HIS A 663 -12.25 39.71 33.17
C HIS A 663 -10.81 39.64 32.67
N TYR A 664 -9.83 39.38 33.55
CA TYR A 664 -8.44 39.18 33.14
C TYR A 664 -8.23 37.94 32.27
N TRP A 665 -8.93 36.85 32.56
CA TRP A 665 -8.93 35.66 31.71
C TRP A 665 -9.39 35.97 30.28
N GLU A 666 -10.47 36.72 30.09
CA GLU A 666 -10.94 37.14 28.76
C GLU A 666 -9.90 38.00 28.02
N LEU A 667 -9.20 38.89 28.75
CA LEU A 667 -8.11 39.68 28.19
C LEU A 667 -6.91 38.81 27.79
N VAL A 668 -6.56 37.79 28.58
CA VAL A 668 -5.52 36.81 28.23
C VAL A 668 -5.89 36.06 26.95
N LEU A 669 -7.13 35.56 26.84
CA LEU A 669 -7.56 34.88 25.61
C LEU A 669 -7.54 35.82 24.39
N LYS A 670 -7.88 37.09 24.58
CA LYS A 670 -7.74 38.12 23.55
C LYS A 670 -6.28 38.37 23.15
N MET A 671 -5.36 38.41 24.11
CA MET A 671 -3.93 38.57 23.84
C MET A 671 -3.36 37.43 22.99
N ILE A 672 -3.84 36.20 23.23
CA ILE A 672 -3.49 34.99 22.44
C ILE A 672 -4.03 35.12 21.01
N GLU A 673 -5.33 35.43 20.87
CA GLU A 673 -5.99 35.60 19.56
C GLU A 673 -5.34 36.71 18.71
N ASP A 674 -5.01 37.85 19.32
CA ASP A 674 -4.40 38.99 18.63
C ASP A 674 -2.91 38.76 18.28
N LYS A 675 -2.30 37.61 18.65
CA LYS A 675 -0.86 37.31 18.54
C LYS A 675 0.04 38.45 19.03
N LYS A 676 -0.43 39.16 20.07
CA LYS A 676 0.25 40.31 20.68
C LYS A 676 0.49 40.03 22.16
N PRO A 677 1.29 39.01 22.52
CA PRO A 677 1.67 38.84 23.90
C PRO A 677 2.51 40.06 24.30
N LYS A 678 2.14 40.73 25.40
CA LYS A 678 2.96 41.79 26.02
C LYS A 678 4.34 41.27 26.49
N ALA A 679 4.55 39.95 26.44
CA ALA A 679 5.82 39.26 26.71
C ALA A 679 6.24 38.40 25.47
N PRO A 680 7.10 38.92 24.58
CA PRO A 680 7.33 38.37 23.24
C PRO A 680 8.14 37.06 23.16
N GLN A 681 8.74 36.59 24.27
CA GLN A 681 9.66 35.45 24.22
C GLN A 681 9.01 34.08 24.48
N ASN A 682 7.72 34.01 24.81
CA ASN A 682 7.02 32.75 25.10
C ASN A 682 5.52 32.90 24.81
N GLU A 683 5.12 32.68 23.56
CA GLU A 683 3.72 32.68 23.14
C GLU A 683 2.98 31.47 23.73
N LEU A 684 1.73 31.69 24.16
CA LEU A 684 0.79 30.67 24.60
C LEU A 684 -0.23 30.46 23.48
N HIS A 685 -0.53 29.20 23.17
CA HIS A 685 -1.59 28.85 22.23
C HIS A 685 -2.81 28.24 22.95
N PHE A 686 -3.99 28.34 22.35
CA PHE A 686 -5.22 27.78 22.93
C PHE A 686 -5.13 26.27 23.11
N GLU A 687 -4.49 25.59 22.17
CA GLU A 687 -4.22 24.16 22.15
C GLU A 687 -3.40 23.72 23.37
N GLU A 688 -2.41 24.53 23.78
CA GLU A 688 -1.59 24.24 24.96
C GLU A 688 -2.39 24.37 26.26
N ILE A 689 -3.26 25.37 26.32
CA ILE A 689 -4.15 25.57 27.47
C ILE A 689 -5.19 24.44 27.51
N LEU A 690 -5.75 24.03 26.37
CA LEU A 690 -6.69 22.93 26.31
C LEU A 690 -6.05 21.61 26.75
N ALA A 691 -4.82 21.34 26.30
CA ALA A 691 -4.06 20.16 26.69
C ALA A 691 -3.77 20.15 28.19
N PHE A 692 -3.38 21.31 28.75
CA PHE A 692 -3.16 21.45 30.19
C PHE A 692 -4.42 21.14 31.01
N ILE A 693 -5.60 21.54 30.53
CA ILE A 693 -6.87 21.36 31.26
C ILE A 693 -7.45 19.97 31.07
N THR A 694 -7.34 19.41 29.87
CA THR A 694 -8.13 18.24 29.45
C THR A 694 -7.29 17.00 29.14
N GLY A 695 -5.99 17.15 28.90
CA GLY A 695 -5.13 16.12 28.32
C GLY A 695 -5.28 15.97 26.80
N ALA A 696 -6.02 16.86 26.14
CA ALA A 696 -6.18 16.93 24.69
C ALA A 696 -5.95 18.38 24.22
N ASP A 697 -5.18 18.56 23.15
CA ASP A 697 -4.91 19.86 22.52
C ASP A 697 -6.04 20.34 21.60
N GLU A 698 -7.07 19.52 21.44
CA GLU A 698 -8.25 19.77 20.63
C GLU A 698 -9.48 19.09 21.23
N VAL A 699 -10.67 19.41 20.69
CA VAL A 699 -11.90 18.71 21.05
C VAL A 699 -11.85 17.30 20.42
N PRO A 700 -11.98 16.22 21.20
CA PRO A 700 -11.99 14.88 20.65
C PRO A 700 -13.11 14.66 19.63
N PRO A 701 -12.94 13.72 18.68
CA PRO A 701 -13.94 13.26 17.72
C PRO A 701 -15.39 13.12 18.21
N LEU A 702 -15.57 12.62 19.43
CA LEU A 702 -16.87 12.35 20.05
C LEU A 702 -17.30 13.44 21.04
N GLY A 703 -16.58 14.56 21.06
CA GLY A 703 -16.66 15.58 22.09
C GLY A 703 -16.05 15.10 23.41
N PHE A 704 -16.08 15.99 24.40
CA PHE A 704 -15.73 15.64 25.77
C PHE A 704 -16.90 14.96 26.48
N SER A 705 -16.59 14.06 27.43
CA SER A 705 -17.61 13.36 28.24
C SER A 705 -18.41 14.31 29.14
N GLN A 706 -17.83 15.46 29.48
CA GLN A 706 -18.47 16.53 30.22
C GLN A 706 -17.88 17.87 29.79
N LYS A 707 -18.57 18.97 30.10
CA LYS A 707 -18.10 20.30 29.77
C LYS A 707 -16.87 20.64 30.63
N PRO A 708 -15.72 21.03 30.03
CA PRO A 708 -14.59 21.59 30.78
C PRO A 708 -15.05 22.73 31.70
N SER A 709 -14.40 22.90 32.85
CA SER A 709 -14.86 23.82 33.88
C SER A 709 -13.78 24.75 34.41
N ILE A 710 -14.15 25.97 34.79
CA ILE A 710 -13.29 26.93 35.48
C ILE A 710 -13.77 27.09 36.91
N HIS A 711 -12.85 26.93 37.85
CA HIS A 711 -13.03 26.99 39.30
C HIS A 711 -12.08 28.01 39.91
N PHE A 712 -12.32 28.39 41.17
CA PHE A 712 -11.52 29.40 41.84
C PHE A 712 -11.03 29.00 43.22
N TYR A 713 -9.78 29.32 43.52
CA TYR A 713 -9.18 29.14 44.84
C TYR A 713 -8.75 30.47 45.47
N GLN A 714 -8.63 30.47 46.80
CA GLN A 714 -8.10 31.61 47.54
C GLN A 714 -6.58 31.44 47.68
N PRO A 715 -5.77 32.44 47.28
CA PRO A 715 -4.33 32.41 47.53
C PRO A 715 -4.01 32.34 49.03
N GLU A 716 -2.98 31.57 49.41
CA GLU A 716 -2.50 31.50 50.78
C GLU A 716 -1.68 32.77 51.12
N GLN A 717 -1.65 33.18 52.39
CA GLN A 717 -1.06 34.46 52.82
C GLN A 717 0.45 34.63 52.51
N ARG A 718 1.18 33.56 52.16
CA ARG A 718 2.63 33.57 51.87
C ARG A 718 2.99 33.49 50.39
N GLY A 719 2.01 33.51 49.48
CA GLY A 719 2.25 33.50 48.03
C GLY A 719 1.03 33.03 47.24
N CYS A 720 0.86 33.55 46.02
CA CYS A 720 -0.17 33.05 45.12
C CYS A 720 0.32 31.75 44.48
N ARG A 721 -0.39 30.63 44.73
CA ARG A 721 -0.19 29.37 44.01
C ARG A 721 -0.34 29.65 42.51
N LEU A 722 0.33 28.87 41.65
CA LEU A 722 0.08 28.94 40.21
C LEU A 722 -1.32 28.38 39.87
N PRO A 723 -1.97 28.83 38.78
CA PRO A 723 -3.09 28.12 38.19
C PRO A 723 -2.74 26.64 38.00
N TYR A 724 -3.69 25.76 38.25
CA TYR A 724 -3.49 24.33 38.11
C TYR A 724 -4.72 23.68 37.48
N ALA A 725 -4.53 22.51 36.91
CA ALA A 725 -5.58 21.75 36.26
C ALA A 725 -5.78 20.38 36.92
N ASN A 726 -7.00 19.88 36.84
CA ASN A 726 -7.31 18.47 37.06
C ASN A 726 -7.85 17.91 35.74
N THR A 727 -7.03 17.16 35.03
CA THR A 727 -7.33 16.62 33.70
C THR A 727 -8.44 15.58 33.69
N CYS A 728 -8.60 14.83 34.79
CA CYS A 728 -9.67 13.84 34.94
C CYS A 728 -11.06 14.48 34.99
N MET A 729 -11.24 15.54 35.79
CA MET A 729 -12.50 16.31 35.81
C MET A 729 -12.57 17.43 34.76
N MET A 730 -11.47 17.65 34.03
CA MET A 730 -11.30 18.73 33.06
C MET A 730 -11.56 20.12 33.68
N GLY A 731 -10.96 20.38 34.84
CA GLY A 731 -11.15 21.59 35.62
C GLY A 731 -9.90 22.45 35.67
N LEU A 732 -9.99 23.72 35.27
CA LEU A 732 -8.99 24.76 35.48
C LEU A 732 -9.27 25.51 36.78
N PHE A 733 -8.26 25.69 37.62
CA PHE A 733 -8.38 26.43 38.88
C PHE A 733 -7.60 27.75 38.79
N LEU A 734 -8.32 28.87 38.87
CA LEU A 734 -7.76 30.22 38.83
C LEU A 734 -7.75 30.87 40.23
N PRO A 735 -6.76 31.71 40.56
CA PRO A 735 -6.75 32.44 41.82
C PRO A 735 -7.79 33.56 41.82
N ARG A 736 -8.50 33.76 42.93
CA ARG A 736 -9.43 34.91 43.09
C ARG A 736 -8.74 36.27 43.15
N VAL A 737 -7.42 36.32 43.31
CA VAL A 737 -6.67 37.58 43.43
C VAL A 737 -5.51 37.55 42.45
N VAL A 738 -5.64 38.34 41.39
CA VAL A 738 -4.64 38.59 40.35
C VAL A 738 -4.59 40.09 40.13
N LYS A 739 -3.40 40.66 39.90
CA LYS A 739 -3.25 42.11 39.70
C LYS A 739 -3.74 42.58 38.33
N ASP A 740 -3.44 41.81 37.28
CA ASP A 740 -3.74 42.16 35.89
C ASP A 740 -3.65 40.95 34.95
N GLU A 741 -4.03 41.13 33.68
CA GLU A 741 -3.99 40.10 32.65
C GLU A 741 -2.57 39.61 32.34
N VAL A 742 -1.54 40.43 32.56
CA VAL A 742 -0.14 40.08 32.28
C VAL A 742 0.41 39.16 33.37
N GLU A 743 0.06 39.40 34.63
CA GLU A 743 0.35 38.48 35.73
C GLU A 743 -0.34 37.14 35.49
N LEU A 744 -1.63 37.12 35.15
CA LEU A 744 -2.35 35.88 34.83
C LEU A 744 -1.69 35.11 33.68
N TYR A 745 -1.34 35.81 32.58
CA TYR A 745 -0.64 35.21 31.44
C TYR A 745 0.67 34.55 31.88
N ARG A 746 1.52 35.25 32.66
CA ARG A 746 2.79 34.68 33.14
C ARG A 746 2.57 33.49 34.06
N MET A 747 1.57 33.54 34.92
CA MET A 747 1.23 32.45 35.83
C MET A 747 0.78 31.20 35.06
N LEU A 748 -0.09 31.36 34.06
CA LEU A 748 -0.55 30.26 33.19
C LEU A 748 0.61 29.68 32.37
N LEU A 749 1.42 30.55 31.75
CA LEU A 749 2.58 30.13 30.98
C LEU A 749 3.52 29.28 31.85
N ARG A 750 3.84 29.76 33.06
CA ARG A 750 4.69 29.01 33.99
C ARG A 750 4.06 27.68 34.40
N ALA A 751 2.77 27.67 34.75
CA ALA A 751 2.07 26.45 35.13
C ALA A 751 2.12 25.38 34.02
N ILE A 752 1.87 25.78 32.78
CA ILE A 752 1.87 24.88 31.61
C ILE A 752 3.29 24.37 31.33
N ARG A 753 4.29 25.24 31.32
CA ARG A 753 5.69 24.86 31.03
C ARG A 753 6.28 23.97 32.14
N ASP A 754 6.02 24.29 33.40
CA ASP A 754 6.46 23.48 34.54
C ASP A 754 5.79 22.09 34.49
N SER A 755 4.51 22.01 34.11
CA SER A 755 3.81 20.73 33.94
C SER A 755 4.37 19.87 32.79
N ALA A 756 4.87 20.49 31.72
CA ALA A 756 5.55 19.78 30.63
C ALA A 756 6.94 19.26 31.04
N ALA A 757 7.62 19.93 31.98
CA ALA A 757 8.94 19.53 32.49
C ALA A 757 8.87 18.29 33.40
N PHE A 758 7.76 18.06 34.11
CA PHE A 758 7.53 16.82 34.87
C PHE A 758 7.47 15.57 33.98
N GLY A 759 7.32 15.72 32.65
CA GLY A 759 7.41 14.62 31.68
C GLY A 759 8.76 14.47 30.96
N ARG A 760 9.75 15.31 31.27
CA ARG A 760 11.12 15.23 30.73
C ARG A 760 12.15 15.06 31.85
N THR A 761 12.08 13.95 32.57
CA THR A 761 13.21 13.41 33.35
C THR A 761 13.36 11.93 33.10
#